data_AF-A0A946YMD0-F1
#
_entry.id   AF-A0A946YMD0-F1
#
_cell.length_a   1.000
_cell.length_b   1.000
_cell.length_c   1.000
_cell.angle_alpha   90.00
_cell.angle_beta   90.00
_cell.angle_gamma   90.00
#
_symmetry.space_group_name_H-M   'P 1'
#
loop_
_entity.id
_entity.type
_entity.pdbx_description
1 polymer ?
#
loop_
_entity_poly.entity_id
_entity_poly.type
_entity_poly.pdbx_seq_one_letter_code
_entity_poly.pdbx_strand_id
1 'polypeptide(L)'
;DGGSALYGADAVAGVVNVIMRTDFEGLEIYGDLQGIEQAGDLYDATLSAIWGWSSDDGNTNFVISGERFERDPVPVSAGNFIDENSQFLGTVGTAGTLIAVPAFGAQLDPGWINQDVIAYNVSQGGPADPVFTDPGCYSVTSADGSPLVIGTLREQRGERSGTCREDTSEYQFIANETERNSFAGSFTHSFDDGTEFYAFSHYSELSTVRADDGYNASRGPTVFLAQPGAYARNPSFGGNAIGQTLELGFFAPEIGLTRPTAADITNSPIDALNGGPNVAMYQGVRDGLPRTGGDFNTTDTQSGSLQLGLRGDFEIGERVFDYDVSYSYSESSLEARYRTFNRERAEMAANGLGGPNCTPNGVADFNFPAQPGPFGGAVPQAWDFYAPGLIQTFFPGFVFTTRESLSYALTSNNQGKDGCMFYNPYLTSLTDPSLANSRELMDWMNQEVLRTDKRNKLQVFDAVVTGEMFEMRGGVAQFAVGAQYRQRNALSHANDLNVPGLPDRILEWPTAENDFQTTTHYVANNFECSLCSFEYDFDRDTKAVFGELSLPFLENVETQIAFRWEDYGGRIGDEISPKVALSWRPVDTLLLRGSWSQSFRAPNIAVIQQGLESSSVVFRDPISNQQVRAGLVDPYLGRGDIPNDDNSETEFTYTLGGPAPNVGNEYADTYSTGFIWTPEGALEGLSVQADFWRFDVNDRVLPEPPISALQPEIDAFVAASQDPGNYVYNDSIPADQEAWPNPYTACDPSAVAAQFGADSDERLNCVVDPRSYVVDGIQRAFGVTNASLITLTLGAINAGQIEADGVDVKLGYNWDNDWGRFRVGLDYTHVNQYEISDVPGLETGLLDTGKFDAAGTTGDNNLVRSLPDNKGRVTMTWNRDRHTVTAINRHIGSYQNLFYDSTFQTASDFRRTLLTKKIDSYDSWDFQYNYSHDWENVNWGTTRFTVGLLDAFNAELPLYEEGALQYDAQVFDGRGRRWYVRALWSF
;
A
#
# COMPACT_ATOMS: atom_id res chain seq x y z
N ASP A 1 11.00 7.50 -22.42
CA ASP A 1 10.51 6.37 -23.23
C ASP A 1 9.62 6.95 -24.32
N GLY A 2 10.18 7.24 -25.51
CA GLY A 2 9.53 8.09 -26.52
C GLY A 2 8.56 7.35 -27.46
N GLY A 3 8.40 6.03 -27.29
CA GLY A 3 7.52 5.18 -28.08
C GLY A 3 6.26 4.68 -27.36
N SER A 4 6.11 4.96 -26.04
CA SER A 4 5.05 4.32 -25.23
C SER A 4 3.63 4.82 -25.53
N ALA A 5 3.47 6.00 -26.12
CA ALA A 5 2.14 6.59 -26.36
C ALA A 5 1.28 5.82 -27.39
N LEU A 6 1.87 4.92 -28.21
CA LEU A 6 1.14 4.13 -29.21
C LEU A 6 0.84 2.69 -28.79
N TYR A 7 1.46 2.20 -27.72
CA TYR A 7 1.17 0.89 -27.15
C TYR A 7 0.11 1.08 -26.05
N GLY A 8 -1.14 0.74 -26.34
CA GLY A 8 -2.31 1.03 -25.50
C GLY A 8 -2.19 0.56 -24.03
N ALA A 9 -3.14 1.02 -23.21
CA ALA A 9 -3.37 0.79 -21.78
C ALA A 9 -2.63 -0.36 -21.06
N ASP A 10 -2.62 -1.56 -21.65
CA ASP A 10 -2.06 -2.78 -21.07
C ASP A 10 -0.52 -2.83 -21.11
N ALA A 11 0.13 -1.98 -21.92
CA ALA A 11 1.60 -1.84 -21.92
C ALA A 11 2.14 -1.25 -20.61
N VAL A 12 1.28 -0.60 -19.81
CA VAL A 12 1.64 0.01 -18.51
C VAL A 12 1.68 -1.03 -17.37
N ALA A 13 1.07 -2.21 -17.55
CA ALA A 13 1.13 -3.29 -16.59
C ALA A 13 2.42 -4.10 -16.78
N GLY A 14 3.55 -3.55 -16.32
CA GLY A 14 4.78 -4.32 -16.08
C GLY A 14 5.27 -5.16 -17.26
N VAL A 15 5.30 -4.60 -18.47
CA VAL A 15 5.97 -5.26 -19.58
C VAL A 15 7.48 -5.08 -19.36
N VAL A 16 8.13 -6.12 -18.82
CA VAL A 16 9.60 -6.22 -18.91
C VAL A 16 9.92 -6.41 -20.38
N ASN A 17 10.21 -5.30 -21.07
CA ASN A 17 10.56 -5.34 -22.49
C ASN A 17 12.02 -5.78 -22.60
N VAL A 18 12.26 -7.09 -22.68
CA VAL A 18 13.60 -7.66 -22.85
C VAL A 18 14.00 -7.49 -24.30
N ILE A 19 14.80 -6.45 -24.60
CA ILE A 19 15.45 -6.32 -25.91
C ILE A 19 16.61 -7.32 -25.94
N MET A 20 16.37 -8.48 -26.54
CA MET A 20 17.42 -9.48 -26.74
C MET A 20 18.40 -9.05 -27.84
N ARG A 21 19.68 -9.38 -27.65
CA ARG A 21 20.67 -9.31 -28.72
C ARG A 21 20.49 -10.52 -29.62
N THR A 22 19.66 -10.38 -30.66
CA THR A 22 19.25 -11.46 -31.55
C THR A 22 20.30 -11.80 -32.61
N ASP A 23 21.31 -10.96 -32.75
CA ASP A 23 22.42 -11.01 -33.70
C ASP A 23 23.78 -11.25 -33.01
N PHE A 24 23.75 -11.58 -31.70
CA PHE A 24 24.99 -11.86 -30.97
C PHE A 24 25.65 -13.13 -31.50
N GLU A 25 26.97 -13.06 -31.69
CA GLU A 25 27.81 -14.20 -32.02
C GLU A 25 29.01 -14.20 -31.06
N GLY A 26 29.35 -15.37 -30.51
CA GLY A 26 30.43 -15.52 -29.54
C GLY A 26 29.95 -15.82 -28.12
N LEU A 27 30.76 -15.50 -27.13
CA LEU A 27 30.46 -15.73 -25.71
C LEU A 27 30.81 -14.49 -24.89
N GLU A 28 29.85 -14.00 -24.11
CA GLU A 28 30.09 -12.98 -23.09
C GLU A 28 29.76 -13.52 -21.70
N ILE A 29 30.62 -13.23 -20.73
CA ILE A 29 30.40 -13.51 -19.30
C ILE A 29 30.53 -12.20 -18.54
N TYR A 30 29.51 -11.88 -17.75
CA TYR A 30 29.45 -10.68 -16.93
C TYR A 30 29.34 -11.04 -15.45
N GLY A 31 30.19 -10.40 -14.64
CA GLY A 31 30.11 -10.43 -13.19
C GLY A 31 30.03 -9.02 -12.63
N ASP A 32 29.18 -8.82 -11.62
CA ASP A 32 29.00 -7.59 -10.84
C ASP A 32 28.98 -7.91 -9.36
N LEU A 33 29.68 -7.10 -8.58
CA LEU A 33 29.59 -7.11 -7.13
C LEU A 33 29.48 -5.66 -6.65
N GLN A 34 28.45 -5.37 -5.89
CA GLN A 34 28.18 -4.05 -5.32
C GLN A 34 27.96 -4.15 -3.82
N GLY A 35 28.52 -3.22 -3.05
CA GLY A 35 28.35 -3.15 -1.60
C GLY A 35 28.03 -1.74 -1.12
N ILE A 36 27.47 -1.65 0.09
CA ILE A 36 27.18 -0.39 0.80
C ILE A 36 28.22 -0.23 1.92
N GLU A 37 28.85 0.95 2.02
CA GLU A 37 29.95 1.17 2.97
C GLU A 37 29.57 0.87 4.43
N GLN A 38 28.34 1.23 4.83
CA GLN A 38 27.83 1.03 6.19
C GLN A 38 27.26 -0.37 6.46
N ALA A 39 27.00 -1.17 5.42
CA ALA A 39 26.35 -2.47 5.54
C ALA A 39 27.33 -3.64 5.76
N GLY A 40 28.63 -3.35 5.90
CA GLY A 40 29.65 -4.37 6.16
C GLY A 40 29.81 -5.35 4.99
N ASP A 41 29.53 -6.63 5.25
CA ASP A 41 29.75 -7.73 4.31
C ASP A 41 28.54 -8.00 3.38
N LEU A 42 27.46 -7.22 3.49
CA LEU A 42 26.24 -7.36 2.68
C LEU A 42 26.46 -6.84 1.25
N TYR A 43 26.02 -7.59 0.24
CA TYR A 43 26.25 -7.26 -1.17
C TYR A 43 25.10 -7.58 -2.11
N ASP A 44 25.16 -6.94 -3.29
CA ASP A 44 24.46 -7.35 -4.49
C ASP A 44 25.46 -8.06 -5.41
N ALA A 45 25.11 -9.22 -5.96
CA ALA A 45 25.90 -9.94 -6.95
C ALA A 45 25.08 -10.30 -8.18
N THR A 46 25.68 -10.14 -9.36
CA THR A 46 25.13 -10.65 -10.62
C THR A 46 26.16 -11.51 -11.34
N LEU A 47 25.75 -12.68 -11.80
CA LEU A 47 26.48 -13.47 -12.78
C LEU A 47 25.58 -13.74 -13.97
N SER A 48 26.01 -13.34 -15.18
CA SER A 48 25.31 -13.68 -16.41
C SER A 48 26.25 -14.15 -17.49
N ALA A 49 25.70 -14.94 -18.42
CA ALA A 49 26.38 -15.37 -19.62
C ALA A 49 25.43 -15.32 -20.81
N ILE A 50 25.94 -14.95 -21.97
CA ILE A 50 25.24 -14.98 -23.24
C ILE A 50 26.13 -15.67 -24.28
N TRP A 51 25.55 -16.59 -25.04
CA TRP A 51 26.22 -17.29 -26.12
C TRP A 51 25.39 -17.18 -27.39
N GLY A 52 26.06 -16.92 -28.50
CA GLY A 52 25.46 -16.77 -29.80
C GLY A 52 26.21 -17.55 -30.88
N TRP A 53 25.47 -18.11 -31.84
CA TRP A 53 26.01 -18.87 -32.96
C TRP A 53 25.23 -18.57 -34.23
N SER A 54 25.96 -18.23 -35.29
CA SER A 54 25.44 -18.13 -36.65
C SER A 54 25.95 -19.28 -37.53
N SER A 55 25.13 -19.75 -38.46
CA SER A 55 25.54 -20.72 -39.47
C SER A 55 26.55 -20.13 -40.47
N ASP A 56 27.35 -20.99 -41.11
CA ASP A 56 28.38 -20.54 -42.07
C ASP A 56 27.79 -19.78 -43.28
N ASP A 57 26.53 -20.04 -43.63
CA ASP A 57 25.78 -19.34 -44.68
C ASP A 57 25.06 -18.07 -44.18
N GLY A 58 25.10 -17.81 -42.87
CA GLY A 58 24.45 -16.66 -42.22
C GLY A 58 22.93 -16.77 -42.10
N ASN A 59 22.33 -17.86 -42.59
CA ASN A 59 20.87 -17.99 -42.66
C ASN A 59 20.24 -18.35 -41.31
N THR A 60 21.00 -18.93 -40.38
CA THR A 60 20.47 -19.32 -39.06
C THR A 60 21.26 -18.62 -37.97
N ASN A 61 20.57 -17.98 -37.04
CA ASN A 61 21.18 -17.48 -35.82
C ASN A 61 20.47 -18.01 -34.58
N PHE A 62 21.24 -18.27 -33.53
CA PHE A 62 20.74 -18.75 -32.25
C PHE A 62 21.49 -18.05 -31.12
N VAL A 63 20.75 -17.46 -30.18
CA VAL A 63 21.33 -16.80 -29.01
C VAL A 63 20.63 -17.28 -27.75
N ILE A 64 21.38 -17.62 -26.72
CA ILE A 64 20.87 -17.94 -25.39
C ILE A 64 21.59 -17.16 -24.31
N SER A 65 20.87 -16.77 -23.27
CA SER A 65 21.43 -16.11 -22.10
C SER A 65 20.84 -16.64 -20.80
N GLY A 66 21.64 -16.61 -19.74
CA GLY A 66 21.22 -16.90 -18.38
C GLY A 66 21.79 -15.87 -17.40
N GLU A 67 21.04 -15.56 -16.35
CA GLU A 67 21.45 -14.66 -15.27
C GLU A 67 21.02 -15.23 -13.90
N ARG A 68 21.92 -15.10 -12.93
CA ARG A 68 21.65 -15.20 -11.50
C ARG A 68 21.93 -13.85 -10.86
N PHE A 69 20.97 -13.32 -10.12
CA PHE A 69 21.11 -12.14 -9.27
C PHE A 69 20.78 -12.50 -7.83
N GLU A 70 21.61 -12.05 -6.91
CA GLU A 70 21.45 -12.20 -5.46
C GLU A 70 21.68 -10.83 -4.81
N ARG A 71 20.85 -10.48 -3.84
CA ARG A 71 21.00 -9.29 -3.01
C ARG A 71 20.70 -9.66 -1.57
N ASP A 72 21.61 -9.30 -0.68
CA ASP A 72 21.40 -9.38 0.76
C ASP A 72 20.46 -8.25 1.26
N PRO A 73 19.70 -8.48 2.35
CA PRO A 73 18.87 -7.44 2.93
C PRO A 73 19.72 -6.36 3.62
N VAL A 74 19.41 -5.09 3.37
CA VAL A 74 20.14 -3.95 3.94
C VAL A 74 19.28 -3.30 5.03
N PRO A 75 19.68 -3.36 6.31
CA PRO A 75 18.88 -2.80 7.40
C PRO A 75 18.86 -1.27 7.38
N VAL A 76 17.83 -0.66 7.97
CA VAL A 76 17.73 0.81 8.10
C VAL A 76 18.86 1.38 8.92
N SER A 77 19.40 0.61 9.89
CA SER A 77 20.58 0.98 10.67
C SER A 77 21.85 1.19 9.82
N ALA A 78 21.90 0.68 8.58
CA ALA A 78 22.98 0.92 7.64
C ALA A 78 22.75 2.15 6.72
N GLY A 79 21.63 2.86 6.87
CA GLY A 79 21.32 4.06 6.09
C GLY A 79 22.09 5.30 6.57
N ASN A 80 22.38 6.24 5.65
CA ASN A 80 23.07 7.48 5.97
C ASN A 80 22.16 8.58 6.59
N PHE A 81 20.88 8.27 6.80
CA PHE A 81 19.91 9.14 7.48
C PHE A 81 19.77 8.85 8.98
N ILE A 82 20.38 7.76 9.48
CA ILE A 82 20.29 7.41 10.91
C ILE A 82 21.03 8.44 11.75
N ASP A 83 20.28 9.11 12.60
CA ASP A 83 20.77 10.14 13.52
C ASP A 83 20.18 9.98 14.93
N GLU A 84 20.40 10.97 15.79
CA GLU A 84 19.88 11.01 17.16
C GLU A 84 18.35 11.18 17.25
N ASN A 85 17.69 11.53 16.14
CA ASN A 85 16.25 11.75 16.06
C ASN A 85 15.51 10.52 15.49
N SER A 86 16.22 9.65 14.77
CA SER A 86 15.70 8.43 14.17
C SER A 86 15.42 7.36 15.23
N GLN A 87 14.21 6.80 15.24
CA GLN A 87 13.83 5.75 16.18
C GLN A 87 13.01 4.65 15.50
N PHE A 88 13.49 3.41 15.61
CA PHE A 88 12.82 2.23 15.08
C PHE A 88 12.42 1.31 16.22
N LEU A 89 11.33 1.65 16.90
CA LEU A 89 10.94 0.99 18.15
C LEU A 89 9.73 0.05 17.97
N GLY A 90 9.94 -1.22 18.28
CA GLY A 90 8.93 -2.27 18.33
C GLY A 90 8.27 -2.40 19.71
N THR A 91 6.96 -2.62 19.80
CA THR A 91 6.29 -2.86 21.09
C THR A 91 6.51 -4.29 21.57
N VAL A 92 7.00 -4.44 22.81
CA VAL A 92 7.22 -5.75 23.47
C VAL A 92 6.31 -5.99 24.67
N GLY A 93 5.73 -4.93 25.26
CA GLY A 93 4.81 -5.06 26.39
C GLY A 93 3.91 -3.84 26.51
N THR A 94 2.62 -4.08 26.78
CA THR A 94 1.62 -3.02 27.03
C THR A 94 0.50 -3.57 27.90
N ALA A 95 -0.14 -2.68 28.66
CA ALA A 95 -1.31 -3.01 29.48
C ALA A 95 -2.58 -3.25 28.65
N GLY A 96 -2.60 -2.83 27.37
CA GLY A 96 -3.83 -2.83 26.60
C GLY A 96 -4.85 -1.82 27.13
N THR A 97 -6.13 -2.11 26.89
CA THR A 97 -7.22 -1.37 27.54
C THR A 97 -7.76 -2.16 28.72
N LEU A 98 -7.51 -1.66 29.94
CA LEU A 98 -7.92 -2.30 31.18
C LEU A 98 -9.37 -1.95 31.53
N ILE A 99 -10.18 -2.95 31.89
CA ILE A 99 -11.52 -2.79 32.45
C ILE A 99 -11.39 -2.63 33.98
N ALA A 100 -10.69 -1.57 34.39
CA ALA A 100 -10.31 -1.27 35.77
C ALA A 100 -11.29 -0.32 36.47
N VAL A 101 -12.60 -0.56 36.34
CA VAL A 101 -13.64 0.31 36.88
C VAL A 101 -13.87 0.03 38.38
N PRO A 102 -13.61 0.97 39.31
CA PRO A 102 -13.79 0.73 40.74
C PRO A 102 -15.24 0.39 41.12
N ALA A 103 -16.22 0.97 40.41
CA ALA A 103 -17.64 0.67 40.60
C ALA A 103 -17.99 -0.79 40.26
N PHE A 104 -17.18 -1.45 39.41
CA PHE A 104 -17.33 -2.88 39.11
C PHE A 104 -16.63 -3.78 40.13
N GLY A 105 -15.94 -3.20 41.12
CA GLY A 105 -15.14 -3.91 42.11
C GLY A 105 -13.74 -4.25 41.62
N ALA A 106 -13.24 -3.63 40.54
CA ALA A 106 -11.95 -3.97 39.96
C ALA A 106 -10.80 -3.90 40.97
N GLN A 107 -9.97 -4.94 41.05
CA GLN A 107 -8.78 -4.99 41.89
C GLN A 107 -7.50 -4.95 41.04
N LEU A 108 -7.28 -3.84 40.33
CA LEU A 108 -6.05 -3.62 39.55
C LEU A 108 -4.81 -3.79 40.43
N ASP A 109 -3.79 -4.52 39.95
CA ASP A 109 -2.50 -4.58 40.59
C ASP A 109 -1.80 -3.20 40.56
N PRO A 110 -1.48 -2.58 41.71
CA PRO A 110 -0.80 -1.29 41.75
C PRO A 110 0.58 -1.30 41.09
N GLY A 111 1.23 -2.46 40.93
CA GLY A 111 2.52 -2.60 40.26
C GLY A 111 2.52 -2.14 38.81
N TRP A 112 1.35 -2.16 38.15
CA TRP A 112 1.18 -1.70 36.78
C TRP A 112 1.11 -0.16 36.65
N ILE A 113 0.90 0.59 37.74
CA ILE A 113 0.77 2.05 37.70
C ILE A 113 2.16 2.69 37.73
N ASN A 114 2.57 3.31 36.62
CA ASN A 114 3.89 3.91 36.48
C ASN A 114 3.94 5.35 37.01
N GLN A 115 4.24 5.49 38.30
CA GLN A 115 4.33 6.81 38.96
C GLN A 115 5.42 7.71 38.38
N ASP A 116 6.52 7.15 37.88
CA ASP A 116 7.62 7.94 37.32
C ASP A 116 7.22 8.61 36.01
N VAL A 117 6.52 7.89 35.14
CA VAL A 117 6.00 8.45 33.88
C VAL A 117 4.89 9.46 34.15
N ILE A 118 3.99 9.20 35.10
CA ILE A 118 2.95 10.17 35.51
C ILE A 118 3.59 11.46 36.04
N ALA A 119 4.59 11.34 36.94
CA ALA A 119 5.30 12.49 37.49
C ALA A 119 6.05 13.27 36.41
N TYR A 120 6.69 12.57 35.47
CA TYR A 120 7.28 13.18 34.28
C TYR A 120 6.22 13.94 33.48
N ASN A 121 5.08 13.32 33.21
CA ASN A 121 4.03 13.93 32.40
C ASN A 121 3.48 15.22 33.00
N VAL A 122 3.15 15.19 34.29
CA VAL A 122 2.73 16.36 35.05
C VAL A 122 3.83 17.44 35.05
N SER A 123 5.10 17.06 35.18
CA SER A 123 6.22 18.02 35.15
C SER A 123 6.37 18.74 33.81
N GLN A 124 5.93 18.10 32.72
CA GLN A 124 5.94 18.65 31.36
C GLN A 124 4.61 19.33 30.97
N GLY A 125 3.69 19.52 31.93
CA GLY A 125 2.40 20.18 31.71
C GLY A 125 1.29 19.29 31.16
N GLY A 126 1.50 17.97 31.13
CA GLY A 126 0.50 16.97 30.77
C GLY A 126 -0.46 16.62 31.92
N PRO A 127 -1.49 15.80 31.65
CA PRO A 127 -2.47 15.40 32.67
C PRO A 127 -1.86 14.44 33.69
N ALA A 128 -2.46 14.38 34.88
CA ALA A 128 -2.09 13.44 35.95
C ALA A 128 -2.79 12.07 35.79
N ASP A 129 -3.14 11.71 34.55
CA ASP A 129 -3.87 10.48 34.26
C ASP A 129 -3.00 9.25 34.54
N PRO A 130 -3.57 8.13 35.01
CA PRO A 130 -2.81 6.91 35.24
C PRO A 130 -2.15 6.41 33.95
N VAL A 131 -0.84 6.16 34.02
CA VAL A 131 -0.06 5.51 32.96
C VAL A 131 0.27 4.09 33.41
N PHE A 132 0.02 3.12 32.54
CA PHE A 132 0.27 1.70 32.84
C PHE A 132 1.50 1.17 32.10
N THR A 133 2.35 0.43 32.81
CA THR A 133 3.57 -0.19 32.24
C THR A 133 3.69 -1.63 32.71
N ASP A 134 4.07 -2.53 31.80
CA ASP A 134 4.45 -3.89 32.15
C ASP A 134 5.65 -3.86 33.11
N PRO A 135 5.52 -4.33 34.36
CA PRO A 135 6.59 -4.28 35.35
C PRO A 135 7.89 -4.97 34.89
N GLY A 136 7.78 -5.96 34.00
CA GLY A 136 8.92 -6.67 33.43
C GLY A 136 9.84 -5.78 32.60
N CYS A 137 9.37 -4.63 32.11
CA CYS A 137 10.12 -3.74 31.22
C CYS A 137 11.44 -3.25 31.82
N TYR A 138 11.50 -3.11 33.14
CA TYR A 138 12.71 -2.66 33.85
C TYR A 138 13.74 -3.78 34.07
N SER A 139 13.38 -5.03 33.80
CA SER A 139 14.14 -6.21 34.22
C SER A 139 14.50 -7.17 33.08
N VAL A 140 13.89 -7.00 31.91
CA VAL A 140 14.12 -7.82 30.72
C VAL A 140 14.94 -7.05 29.69
N THR A 141 15.71 -7.77 28.88
CA THR A 141 16.48 -7.25 27.75
C THR A 141 15.92 -7.81 26.43
N SER A 142 16.19 -7.12 25.33
CA SER A 142 15.95 -7.64 23.98
C SER A 142 16.85 -8.85 23.68
N ALA A 143 16.61 -9.51 22.54
CA ALA A 143 17.35 -10.69 22.10
C ALA A 143 18.85 -10.43 21.92
N ASP A 144 19.23 -9.20 21.55
CA ASP A 144 20.61 -8.73 21.41
C ASP A 144 21.27 -8.36 22.77
N GLY A 145 20.51 -8.42 23.86
CA GLY A 145 20.93 -8.05 25.21
C GLY A 145 20.80 -6.56 25.56
N SER A 146 20.25 -5.74 24.67
CA SER A 146 19.97 -4.32 24.92
C SER A 146 18.80 -4.14 25.92
N PRO A 147 18.80 -3.06 26.74
CA PRO A 147 17.69 -2.79 27.63
C PRO A 147 16.46 -2.31 26.86
N LEU A 148 15.28 -2.68 27.34
CA LEU A 148 14.02 -2.18 26.80
C LEU A 148 13.81 -0.70 27.17
N VAL A 149 13.05 0.01 26.34
CA VAL A 149 12.76 1.45 26.47
C VAL A 149 11.27 1.65 26.78
N ILE A 150 10.96 2.55 27.71
CA ILE A 150 9.57 2.93 28.03
C ILE A 150 9.19 4.23 27.31
N GLY A 151 8.09 4.17 26.54
CA GLY A 151 7.64 5.26 25.69
C GLY A 151 8.58 5.49 24.50
N THR A 152 8.70 6.74 24.04
CA THR A 152 9.66 7.13 22.99
C THR A 152 10.43 8.40 23.38
N LEU A 153 11.52 8.71 22.65
CA LEU A 153 12.24 9.97 22.87
C LEU A 153 11.43 11.18 22.40
N ARG A 154 10.43 10.98 21.52
CA ARG A 154 9.60 12.05 20.95
C ARG A 154 8.38 12.42 21.81
N GLU A 155 8.01 11.60 22.79
CA GLU A 155 6.91 11.85 23.74
C GLU A 155 7.35 12.76 24.92
N GLN A 156 7.60 14.05 24.64
CA GLN A 156 8.16 14.99 25.63
C GLN A 156 7.16 16.00 26.23
N ARG A 157 5.91 16.08 25.73
CA ARG A 157 4.91 17.06 26.18
C ARG A 157 3.93 16.54 27.22
N GLY A 158 4.45 15.73 28.13
CA GLY A 158 3.66 15.12 29.19
C GLY A 158 2.59 14.15 28.70
N GLU A 159 2.90 13.50 27.59
CA GLU A 159 2.12 12.45 26.94
C GLU A 159 2.90 11.13 26.85
N ARG A 160 3.98 11.01 27.63
CA ARG A 160 4.82 9.82 27.62
C ARG A 160 3.99 8.60 27.98
N SER A 161 4.05 7.61 27.11
CA SER A 161 3.30 6.36 27.26
C SER A 161 4.05 5.38 28.15
N GLY A 162 3.32 4.42 28.71
CA GLY A 162 3.88 3.35 29.52
C GLY A 162 4.26 2.10 28.72
N THR A 163 4.20 2.16 27.40
CA THR A 163 4.49 1.05 26.49
C THR A 163 5.97 0.68 26.55
N CYS A 164 6.25 -0.61 26.72
CA CYS A 164 7.60 -1.15 26.68
C CYS A 164 8.00 -1.50 25.25
N ARG A 165 9.20 -1.09 24.83
CA ARG A 165 9.67 -1.19 23.45
C ARG A 165 11.12 -1.68 23.34
N GLU A 166 11.47 -2.24 22.19
CA GLU A 166 12.84 -2.59 21.80
C GLU A 166 13.24 -1.92 20.47
N ASP A 167 14.54 -1.83 20.20
CA ASP A 167 15.05 -1.38 18.89
C ASP A 167 14.86 -2.49 17.86
N THR A 168 14.36 -2.13 16.67
CA THR A 168 14.03 -3.04 15.57
C THR A 168 14.70 -2.60 14.26
N SER A 169 15.62 -1.65 14.31
CA SER A 169 16.31 -1.10 13.15
C SER A 169 17.10 -2.14 12.34
N GLU A 170 17.52 -3.25 12.97
CA GLU A 170 18.22 -4.35 12.29
C GLU A 170 17.29 -5.21 11.40
N TYR A 171 15.98 -5.21 11.67
CA TYR A 171 15.01 -6.04 10.95
C TYR A 171 14.18 -5.28 9.92
N GLN A 172 14.27 -3.95 9.93
CA GLN A 172 13.64 -3.11 8.93
C GLN A 172 14.63 -2.87 7.80
N PHE A 173 14.21 -3.04 6.54
CA PHE A 173 15.13 -3.01 5.41
C PHE A 173 14.92 -1.77 4.51
N ILE A 174 16.02 -1.13 4.09
CA ILE A 174 16.03 -0.13 3.00
C ILE A 174 16.09 -0.85 1.64
N ALA A 175 16.70 -2.04 1.60
CA ALA A 175 16.68 -2.91 0.44
C ALA A 175 16.36 -4.35 0.89
N ASN A 176 15.34 -4.95 0.30
CA ASN A 176 14.93 -6.32 0.60
C ASN A 176 15.90 -7.34 0.00
N GLU A 177 16.00 -8.50 0.64
CA GLU A 177 16.68 -9.66 0.08
C GLU A 177 15.99 -10.05 -1.23
N THR A 178 16.77 -10.34 -2.27
CA THR A 178 16.21 -10.64 -3.58
C THR A 178 17.06 -11.67 -4.30
N GLU A 179 16.38 -12.67 -4.84
CA GLU A 179 16.96 -13.73 -5.62
C GLU A 179 16.27 -13.83 -6.98
N ARG A 180 17.01 -13.70 -8.08
CA ARG A 180 16.46 -13.83 -9.43
C ARG A 180 17.25 -14.80 -10.28
N ASN A 181 16.54 -15.68 -10.96
CA ASN A 181 17.05 -16.51 -12.04
C ASN A 181 16.32 -16.15 -13.32
N SER A 182 17.05 -15.85 -14.39
CA SER A 182 16.46 -15.51 -15.68
C SER A 182 17.13 -16.26 -16.83
N PHE A 183 16.32 -16.70 -17.78
CA PHE A 183 16.74 -17.35 -19.01
C PHE A 183 16.07 -16.67 -20.18
N ALA A 184 16.80 -16.53 -21.27
CA ALA A 184 16.24 -16.03 -22.52
C ALA A 184 16.90 -16.72 -23.70
N GLY A 185 16.15 -16.87 -24.80
CA GLY A 185 16.63 -17.54 -26.00
C GLY A 185 15.96 -16.98 -27.24
N SER A 186 16.76 -16.72 -28.27
CA SER A 186 16.31 -16.30 -29.59
C SER A 186 16.79 -17.27 -30.67
N PHE A 187 15.97 -17.43 -31.70
CA PHE A 187 16.30 -18.18 -32.89
C PHE A 187 15.77 -17.45 -34.11
N THR A 188 16.59 -17.29 -35.13
CA THR A 188 16.17 -16.75 -36.44
C THR A 188 16.64 -17.67 -37.56
N HIS A 189 15.83 -17.80 -38.62
CA HIS A 189 16.19 -18.55 -39.82
C HIS A 189 15.63 -17.90 -41.08
N SER A 190 16.50 -17.49 -41.99
CA SER A 190 16.16 -16.97 -43.32
C SER A 190 16.10 -18.10 -44.34
N PHE A 191 14.98 -18.18 -45.07
CA PHE A 191 14.74 -19.13 -46.15
C PHE A 191 15.17 -18.56 -47.50
N ASP A 192 15.40 -19.45 -48.48
CA ASP A 192 15.85 -19.08 -49.83
C ASP A 192 14.89 -18.14 -50.60
N ASP A 193 13.62 -18.06 -50.17
CA ASP A 193 12.58 -17.23 -50.77
C ASP A 193 12.48 -15.81 -50.18
N GLY A 194 13.38 -15.45 -49.26
CA GLY A 194 13.38 -14.14 -48.59
C GLY A 194 12.54 -14.08 -47.31
N THR A 195 11.80 -15.13 -46.99
CA THR A 195 11.08 -15.25 -45.71
C THR A 195 12.08 -15.51 -44.58
N GLU A 196 11.86 -14.92 -43.41
CA GLU A 196 12.59 -15.18 -42.18
C GLU A 196 11.62 -15.61 -41.07
N PHE A 197 11.93 -16.73 -40.43
CA PHE A 197 11.30 -17.15 -39.18
C PHE A 197 12.09 -16.61 -37.99
N TYR A 198 11.39 -16.10 -36.98
CA TYR A 198 12.00 -15.73 -35.72
C TYR A 198 11.20 -16.30 -34.53
N ALA A 199 11.93 -16.61 -33.46
CA ALA A 199 11.38 -17.05 -32.20
C ALA A 199 12.13 -16.41 -31.03
N PHE A 200 11.39 -15.96 -30.02
CA PHE A 200 11.91 -15.42 -28.77
C PHE A 200 11.26 -16.13 -27.59
N SER A 201 12.05 -16.47 -26.59
CA SER A 201 11.58 -17.07 -25.35
C SER A 201 12.26 -16.40 -24.16
N HIS A 202 11.51 -16.25 -23.08
CA HIS A 202 12.02 -15.73 -21.81
C HIS A 202 11.33 -16.44 -20.65
N TYR A 203 12.08 -16.70 -19.59
CA TYR A 203 11.59 -17.17 -18.30
C TYR A 203 12.37 -16.48 -17.19
N SER A 204 11.67 -16.01 -16.15
CA SER A 204 12.29 -15.44 -14.96
C SER A 204 11.53 -15.86 -13.72
N GLU A 205 12.28 -16.22 -12.69
CA GLU A 205 11.78 -16.49 -11.34
C GLU A 205 12.50 -15.57 -10.37
N LEU A 206 11.71 -14.87 -9.55
CA LEU A 206 12.16 -13.87 -8.59
C LEU A 206 11.54 -14.19 -7.24
N SER A 207 12.36 -14.36 -6.21
CA SER A 207 11.91 -14.40 -4.82
C SER A 207 12.42 -13.16 -4.09
N THR A 208 11.60 -12.60 -3.22
CA THR A 208 11.93 -11.45 -2.40
C THR A 208 11.50 -11.71 -0.98
N VAL A 209 12.44 -11.65 -0.02
CA VAL A 209 12.12 -11.68 1.41
C VAL A 209 11.94 -10.24 1.87
N ARG A 210 10.76 -9.92 2.39
CA ARG A 210 10.44 -8.59 2.90
C ARG A 210 10.88 -8.47 4.35
N ALA A 211 11.21 -7.25 4.76
CA ALA A 211 11.46 -6.91 6.16
C ALA A 211 10.40 -7.50 7.09
N ASP A 212 10.87 -8.19 8.11
CA ASP A 212 10.07 -8.86 9.13
C ASP A 212 10.90 -8.88 10.41
N ASP A 213 10.46 -8.07 11.37
CA ASP A 213 11.04 -7.96 12.71
C ASP A 213 10.54 -9.05 13.65
N GLY A 214 9.89 -10.08 13.11
CA GLY A 214 9.26 -11.14 13.87
C GLY A 214 8.01 -10.67 14.61
N TYR A 215 7.53 -9.44 14.34
CA TYR A 215 6.28 -8.93 14.91
C TYR A 215 5.12 -9.20 13.97
N ASN A 216 4.29 -10.13 14.39
CA ASN A 216 2.95 -10.31 13.91
C ASN A 216 1.99 -10.13 15.11
N ALA A 217 0.78 -9.65 14.83
CA ALA A 217 -0.22 -9.43 15.85
C ALA A 217 -1.61 -9.73 15.33
N SER A 218 -2.50 -10.13 16.24
CA SER A 218 -3.91 -10.29 15.91
C SER A 218 -4.47 -8.96 15.41
N ARG A 219 -5.08 -8.98 14.23
CA ARG A 219 -5.82 -7.83 13.70
C ARG A 219 -7.10 -7.66 14.54
N GLY A 220 -7.21 -6.51 15.23
CA GLY A 220 -8.27 -6.25 16.21
C GLY A 220 -7.92 -6.71 17.64
N PRO A 221 -8.63 -6.20 18.67
CA PRO A 221 -8.33 -6.54 20.06
C PRO A 221 -8.84 -7.94 20.43
N THR A 222 -8.04 -8.68 21.18
CA THR A 222 -8.44 -9.92 21.85
C THR A 222 -8.84 -9.62 23.29
N VAL A 223 -9.94 -10.20 23.76
CA VAL A 223 -10.40 -10.05 25.15
C VAL A 223 -9.71 -11.06 26.03
N PHE A 224 -9.16 -10.58 27.15
CA PHE A 224 -8.59 -11.38 28.21
C PHE A 224 -9.48 -11.23 29.44
N LEU A 225 -10.19 -12.29 29.79
CA LEU A 225 -11.02 -12.33 30.99
C LEU A 225 -10.15 -12.46 32.24
N ALA A 226 -10.63 -11.90 33.34
CA ALA A 226 -9.93 -11.96 34.61
C ALA A 226 -10.05 -13.36 35.23
N GLN A 227 -9.09 -13.74 36.06
CA GLN A 227 -9.21 -14.94 36.86
C GLN A 227 -10.26 -14.76 37.99
N PRO A 228 -10.90 -15.84 38.47
CA PRO A 228 -11.92 -15.75 39.51
C PRO A 228 -11.39 -15.08 40.79
N GLY A 229 -12.06 -14.02 41.25
CA GLY A 229 -11.66 -13.25 42.43
C GLY A 229 -10.96 -11.92 42.13
N ALA A 230 -10.72 -11.60 40.85
CA ALA A 230 -10.18 -10.31 40.41
C ALA A 230 -11.10 -9.10 40.72
N TYR A 231 -12.40 -9.33 40.90
CA TYR A 231 -13.37 -8.30 41.28
C TYR A 231 -13.82 -8.46 42.73
N ALA A 232 -13.52 -7.45 43.55
CA ALA A 232 -13.79 -7.40 44.98
C ALA A 232 -15.29 -7.53 45.27
N ARG A 233 -15.66 -8.69 45.82
CA ARG A 233 -17.04 -8.99 46.23
C ARG A 233 -17.38 -8.24 47.52
N ASN A 234 -18.53 -7.57 47.52
CA ASN A 234 -18.97 -6.81 48.69
C ASN A 234 -20.00 -7.63 49.49
N PRO A 235 -19.75 -7.96 50.77
CA PRO A 235 -20.72 -8.65 51.62
C PRO A 235 -22.05 -7.90 51.76
N SER A 236 -22.03 -6.57 51.65
CA SER A 236 -23.22 -5.71 51.68
C SER A 236 -24.11 -5.88 50.44
N PHE A 237 -23.55 -6.44 49.36
CA PHE A 237 -24.23 -6.72 48.11
C PHE A 237 -24.41 -8.23 47.88
N GLY A 238 -24.60 -8.98 48.97
CA GLY A 238 -24.80 -10.44 48.90
C GLY A 238 -23.54 -11.22 48.49
N GLY A 239 -22.36 -10.61 48.62
CA GLY A 239 -21.10 -11.21 48.18
C GLY A 239 -20.88 -11.13 46.67
N ASN A 240 -21.48 -10.13 46.00
CA ASN A 240 -21.35 -9.92 44.56
C ASN A 240 -20.58 -8.63 44.22
N ALA A 241 -20.09 -8.60 42.98
CA ALA A 241 -19.55 -7.43 42.29
C ALA A 241 -20.21 -7.34 40.90
N ILE A 242 -20.20 -6.18 40.25
CA ILE A 242 -20.69 -6.07 38.86
C ILE A 242 -19.69 -6.72 37.89
N GLY A 243 -18.38 -6.50 38.11
CA GLY A 243 -17.33 -6.96 37.20
C GLY A 243 -17.04 -8.47 37.22
N GLN A 244 -17.57 -9.22 38.19
CA GLN A 244 -17.30 -10.67 38.28
C GLN A 244 -17.85 -11.45 37.07
N THR A 245 -18.75 -10.88 36.27
CA THR A 245 -19.20 -11.48 34.99
C THR A 245 -18.13 -11.46 33.90
N LEU A 246 -17.03 -10.73 34.11
CA LEU A 246 -15.83 -10.71 33.27
C LEU A 246 -14.77 -11.73 33.77
N GLU A 247 -15.11 -12.60 34.72
CA GLU A 247 -14.21 -13.65 35.21
C GLU A 247 -14.36 -14.94 34.37
N LEU A 248 -13.25 -15.64 34.15
CA LEU A 248 -13.21 -16.95 33.50
C LEU A 248 -14.19 -17.94 34.15
N GLY A 249 -15.01 -18.60 33.33
CA GLY A 249 -15.98 -19.60 33.79
C GLY A 249 -17.11 -19.08 34.68
N PHE A 250 -17.38 -17.76 34.72
CA PHE A 250 -18.46 -17.19 35.54
C PHE A 250 -19.81 -17.87 35.33
N PHE A 251 -20.15 -18.16 34.07
CA PHE A 251 -21.42 -18.76 33.65
C PHE A 251 -21.37 -20.29 33.50
N ALA A 252 -20.28 -20.95 33.89
CA ALA A 252 -20.18 -22.42 33.87
C ALA A 252 -21.36 -23.13 34.58
N PRO A 253 -21.91 -22.64 35.71
CA PRO A 253 -23.08 -23.25 36.35
C PRO A 253 -24.35 -23.29 35.49
N GLU A 254 -24.53 -22.32 34.59
CA GLU A 254 -25.72 -22.22 33.74
C GLU A 254 -25.80 -23.37 32.72
N ILE A 255 -24.66 -23.99 32.42
CA ILE A 255 -24.57 -25.17 31.55
C ILE A 255 -24.27 -26.47 32.33
N GLY A 256 -24.36 -26.43 33.66
CA GLY A 256 -24.16 -27.59 34.52
C GLY A 256 -22.70 -27.92 34.87
N LEU A 257 -21.76 -27.03 34.60
CA LEU A 257 -20.37 -27.15 35.03
C LEU A 257 -20.13 -26.43 36.37
N THR A 258 -19.13 -26.87 37.12
CA THR A 258 -18.71 -26.16 38.35
C THR A 258 -17.97 -24.88 37.98
N ARG A 259 -18.38 -23.74 38.55
CA ARG A 259 -17.64 -22.47 38.41
C ARG A 259 -16.21 -22.60 38.94
N PRO A 260 -15.18 -22.26 38.17
CA PRO A 260 -13.80 -22.29 38.64
C PRO A 260 -13.56 -21.22 39.71
N THR A 261 -12.61 -21.50 40.60
CA THR A 261 -12.08 -20.59 41.60
C THR A 261 -10.64 -20.20 41.25
N ALA A 262 -10.07 -19.22 41.93
CA ALA A 262 -8.66 -18.85 41.76
C ALA A 262 -7.70 -20.05 42.01
N ALA A 263 -8.10 -21.02 42.85
CA ALA A 263 -7.31 -22.24 43.08
C ALA A 263 -7.38 -23.24 41.92
N ASP A 264 -8.38 -23.14 41.04
CA ASP A 264 -8.55 -24.01 39.88
C ASP A 264 -7.78 -23.51 38.65
N ILE A 265 -7.41 -22.22 38.60
CA ILE A 265 -6.72 -21.57 37.49
C ILE A 265 -5.46 -20.87 38.02
N THR A 266 -4.38 -21.63 38.22
CA THR A 266 -3.15 -21.10 38.85
C THR A 266 -2.15 -20.48 37.87
N ASN A 267 -2.30 -20.71 36.57
CA ASN A 267 -1.38 -20.29 35.50
C ASN A 267 -1.96 -19.20 34.59
N SER A 268 -3.00 -18.48 35.02
CA SER A 268 -3.56 -17.38 34.23
C SER A 268 -2.54 -16.22 34.15
N PRO A 269 -2.17 -15.74 32.96
CA PRO A 269 -1.28 -14.59 32.81
C PRO A 269 -1.85 -13.28 33.34
N ILE A 270 -3.17 -13.18 33.55
CA ILE A 270 -3.84 -11.98 34.04
C ILE A 270 -3.73 -11.84 35.56
N ASP A 271 -3.49 -12.94 36.27
CA ASP A 271 -3.39 -12.95 37.73
C ASP A 271 -2.24 -12.06 38.22
N ALA A 272 -2.49 -11.22 39.24
CA ALA A 272 -1.45 -10.44 39.91
C ALA A 272 -0.28 -11.32 40.39
N LEU A 273 -0.57 -12.56 40.83
CA LEU A 273 0.47 -13.50 41.29
C LEU A 273 1.40 -13.95 40.16
N ASN A 274 0.93 -13.86 38.91
CA ASN A 274 1.66 -14.21 37.69
C ASN A 274 2.17 -12.95 36.95
N GLY A 275 2.11 -11.78 37.60
CA GLY A 275 2.58 -10.48 37.10
C GLY A 275 1.61 -9.74 36.18
N GLY A 276 0.38 -10.22 36.01
CA GLY A 276 -0.67 -9.56 35.24
C GLY A 276 -1.36 -8.41 35.98
N PRO A 277 -2.21 -7.61 35.29
CA PRO A 277 -2.89 -6.44 35.85
C PRO A 277 -4.08 -6.79 36.74
N ASN A 278 -4.47 -8.07 36.85
CA ASN A 278 -5.51 -8.54 37.75
C ASN A 278 -6.93 -8.04 37.46
N VAL A 279 -7.19 -7.61 36.23
CA VAL A 279 -8.51 -7.16 35.74
C VAL A 279 -8.70 -7.63 34.31
N ALA A 280 -9.95 -7.74 33.87
CA ALA A 280 -10.23 -8.03 32.47
C ALA A 280 -9.72 -6.89 31.59
N MET A 281 -9.30 -7.22 30.37
CA MET A 281 -8.75 -6.26 29.44
C MET A 281 -9.01 -6.69 28.01
N TYR A 282 -8.69 -5.81 27.07
CA TYR A 282 -8.56 -6.20 25.67
C TYR A 282 -7.32 -5.57 25.04
N GLN A 283 -6.59 -6.36 24.25
CA GLN A 283 -5.42 -5.94 23.48
C GLN A 283 -5.13 -6.90 22.33
N GLY A 284 -4.35 -6.46 21.34
CA GLY A 284 -3.84 -7.38 20.32
C GLY A 284 -2.89 -8.43 20.93
N VAL A 285 -3.07 -9.68 20.52
CA VAL A 285 -2.10 -10.76 20.74
C VAL A 285 -0.92 -10.53 19.79
N ARG A 286 0.30 -10.86 20.21
CA ARG A 286 1.53 -10.69 19.43
C ARG A 286 2.48 -11.88 19.54
N ASP A 287 3.29 -12.13 18.53
CA ASP A 287 4.46 -13.02 18.63
C ASP A 287 5.77 -12.21 18.66
N GLY A 288 6.90 -12.92 18.59
CA GLY A 288 8.22 -12.32 18.55
C GLY A 288 8.60 -11.58 19.82
N LEU A 289 8.42 -12.17 21.01
CA LEU A 289 8.92 -11.61 22.27
C LEU A 289 10.05 -12.49 22.82
N PRO A 290 11.29 -11.97 23.00
CA PRO A 290 11.81 -10.78 22.32
C PRO A 290 11.84 -10.99 20.79
N ARG A 291 11.90 -9.90 20.01
CA ARG A 291 11.98 -10.02 18.55
C ARG A 291 13.30 -10.65 18.14
N THR A 292 13.24 -11.57 17.18
CA THR A 292 14.41 -12.24 16.61
C THR A 292 14.46 -12.12 15.09
N GLY A 293 13.55 -11.35 14.49
CA GLY A 293 13.32 -11.34 13.04
C GLY A 293 12.76 -12.67 12.51
N GLY A 294 12.56 -12.73 11.19
CA GLY A 294 12.25 -13.96 10.47
C GLY A 294 12.06 -13.75 8.96
N ASP A 295 12.04 -14.84 8.19
CA ASP A 295 11.86 -14.80 6.73
C ASP A 295 10.43 -15.25 6.33
N PHE A 296 9.42 -14.87 7.12
CA PHE A 296 8.06 -15.40 6.93
C PHE A 296 7.27 -14.66 5.84
N ASN A 297 7.79 -13.53 5.36
CA ASN A 297 7.11 -12.63 4.45
C ASN A 297 7.74 -12.64 3.05
N THR A 298 7.53 -13.71 2.29
CA THR A 298 8.08 -13.83 0.93
C THR A 298 7.12 -13.31 -0.15
N THR A 299 7.67 -12.87 -1.27
CA THR A 299 6.94 -12.62 -2.51
C THR A 299 7.66 -13.31 -3.65
N ASP A 300 6.97 -14.23 -4.30
CA ASP A 300 7.48 -15.00 -5.42
C ASP A 300 6.78 -14.53 -6.70
N THR A 301 7.56 -14.17 -7.70
CA THR A 301 7.08 -13.73 -9.01
C THR A 301 7.70 -14.61 -10.08
N GLN A 302 6.86 -15.17 -10.94
CA GLN A 302 7.30 -15.89 -12.13
C GLN A 302 6.80 -15.17 -13.37
N SER A 303 7.61 -15.14 -14.42
CA SER A 303 7.20 -14.62 -15.72
C SER A 303 7.76 -15.50 -16.83
N GLY A 304 6.94 -15.75 -17.84
CA GLY A 304 7.30 -16.55 -19.00
C GLY A 304 6.72 -15.94 -20.27
N SER A 305 7.46 -16.01 -21.37
CA SER A 305 6.94 -15.63 -22.68
C SER A 305 7.56 -16.41 -23.83
N LEU A 306 6.78 -16.56 -24.89
CA LEU A 306 7.16 -17.14 -26.16
C LEU A 306 6.56 -16.28 -27.28
N GLN A 307 7.38 -15.81 -28.22
CA GLN A 307 6.96 -15.15 -29.43
C GLN A 307 7.49 -15.92 -30.63
N LEU A 308 6.64 -16.13 -31.63
CA LEU A 308 6.97 -16.77 -32.90
C LEU A 308 6.47 -15.87 -34.02
N GLY A 309 7.25 -15.70 -35.07
CA GLY A 309 6.82 -14.89 -36.20
C GLY A 309 7.50 -15.28 -37.51
N LEU A 310 6.87 -14.82 -38.59
CA LEU A 310 7.38 -14.88 -39.95
C LEU A 310 7.35 -13.47 -40.51
N ARG A 311 8.48 -13.04 -41.07
CA ARG A 311 8.59 -11.78 -41.79
C ARG A 311 9.27 -11.98 -43.13
N GLY A 312 9.04 -11.08 -44.06
CA GLY A 312 9.64 -11.16 -45.39
C GLY A 312 9.00 -10.13 -46.30
N ASP A 313 9.15 -10.31 -47.60
CA ASP A 313 8.57 -9.40 -48.59
C ASP A 313 7.76 -10.12 -49.67
N PHE A 314 6.91 -9.35 -50.36
CA PHE A 314 6.23 -9.79 -51.56
C PHE A 314 6.07 -8.64 -52.55
N GLU A 315 5.96 -8.97 -53.84
CA GLU A 315 5.82 -7.99 -54.91
C GLU A 315 4.37 -7.87 -55.40
N ILE A 316 3.87 -6.64 -55.55
CA ILE A 316 2.66 -6.34 -56.33
C ILE A 316 3.01 -5.32 -57.42
N GLY A 317 3.14 -5.79 -58.65
CA GLY A 317 3.56 -4.96 -59.79
C GLY A 317 5.07 -4.72 -59.76
N GLU A 318 5.50 -3.47 -59.69
CA GLU A 318 6.93 -3.07 -59.58
C GLU A 318 7.30 -2.66 -58.13
N ARG A 319 6.44 -2.96 -57.15
CA ARG A 319 6.60 -2.52 -55.75
C ARG A 319 6.75 -3.71 -54.82
N VAL A 320 7.69 -3.59 -53.90
CA VAL A 320 7.97 -4.53 -52.82
C VAL A 320 7.22 -4.07 -51.57
N PHE A 321 6.62 -5.01 -50.86
CA PHE A 321 5.93 -4.79 -49.59
C PHE A 321 6.49 -5.77 -48.57
N ASP A 322 6.84 -5.27 -47.39
CA ASP A 322 7.28 -6.11 -46.28
C ASP A 322 6.06 -6.54 -45.45
N TYR A 323 6.10 -7.75 -44.92
CA TYR A 323 5.11 -8.26 -43.96
C TYR A 323 5.79 -8.80 -42.71
N ASP A 324 5.09 -8.72 -41.58
CA ASP A 324 5.42 -9.42 -40.34
C ASP A 324 4.13 -9.98 -39.75
N VAL A 325 4.09 -11.29 -39.53
CA VAL A 325 2.98 -11.98 -38.86
C VAL A 325 3.54 -12.72 -37.67
N SER A 326 3.01 -12.44 -36.48
CA SER A 326 3.49 -13.02 -35.25
C SER A 326 2.39 -13.46 -34.30
N TYR A 327 2.74 -14.42 -33.46
CA TYR A 327 1.97 -14.88 -32.33
C TYR A 327 2.85 -14.81 -31.09
N SER A 328 2.33 -14.24 -30.01
CA SER A 328 2.97 -14.26 -28.71
C SER A 328 2.05 -14.79 -27.62
N TYR A 329 2.65 -15.51 -26.68
CA TYR A 329 2.07 -15.94 -25.43
C TYR A 329 2.95 -15.40 -24.30
N SER A 330 2.34 -14.84 -23.27
CA SER A 330 3.02 -14.47 -22.04
C SER A 330 2.18 -14.80 -20.83
N GLU A 331 2.85 -15.12 -19.73
CA GLU A 331 2.25 -15.35 -18.44
C GLU A 331 3.08 -14.73 -17.33
N SER A 332 2.39 -14.31 -16.26
CA SER A 332 3.03 -13.91 -15.02
C SER A 332 2.21 -14.34 -13.81
N SER A 333 2.89 -14.63 -12.71
CA SER A 333 2.29 -14.86 -11.40
C SER A 333 2.93 -13.98 -10.33
N LEU A 334 2.15 -13.64 -9.32
CA LEU A 334 2.61 -13.01 -8.09
C LEU A 334 1.95 -13.73 -6.92
N GLU A 335 2.78 -14.39 -6.13
CA GLU A 335 2.40 -15.13 -4.92
C GLU A 335 3.01 -14.44 -3.70
N ALA A 336 2.18 -13.97 -2.79
CA ALA A 336 2.64 -13.30 -1.57
C ALA A 336 2.30 -14.14 -0.34
N ARG A 337 3.31 -14.66 0.34
CA ARG A 337 3.18 -15.41 1.60
C ARG A 337 3.48 -14.51 2.78
N TYR A 338 2.78 -14.72 3.87
CA TYR A 338 3.06 -14.07 5.14
C TYR A 338 2.49 -14.90 6.30
N ARG A 339 2.93 -14.60 7.52
CA ARG A 339 2.39 -15.18 8.75
C ARG A 339 1.36 -14.25 9.39
N THR A 340 0.23 -14.81 9.81
CA THR A 340 -0.84 -14.09 10.53
C THR A 340 -1.37 -14.91 11.72
N PHE A 341 -1.91 -14.23 12.72
CA PHE A 341 -2.61 -14.87 13.84
C PHE A 341 -4.00 -15.30 13.44
N ASN A 342 -4.36 -16.58 13.61
CA ASN A 342 -5.76 -16.99 13.58
C ASN A 342 -6.47 -16.44 14.82
N ARG A 343 -7.47 -15.60 14.60
CA ARG A 343 -8.10 -14.82 15.65
C ARG A 343 -8.91 -15.64 16.63
N GLU A 344 -9.71 -16.60 16.17
CA GLU A 344 -10.44 -17.49 17.08
C GLU A 344 -9.45 -18.23 17.98
N ARG A 345 -8.36 -18.76 17.39
CA ARG A 345 -7.30 -19.42 18.15
C ARG A 345 -6.64 -18.49 19.15
N ALA A 346 -6.41 -17.23 18.78
CA ALA A 346 -5.84 -16.21 19.65
C ALA A 346 -6.78 -15.87 20.83
N GLU A 347 -8.07 -15.70 20.59
CA GLU A 347 -9.08 -15.43 21.63
C GLU A 347 -9.26 -16.62 22.58
N MET A 348 -9.26 -17.84 22.04
CA MET A 348 -9.30 -19.06 22.83
C MET A 348 -8.05 -19.19 23.70
N ALA A 349 -6.86 -18.96 23.16
CA ALA A 349 -5.61 -18.99 23.91
C ALA A 349 -5.52 -17.90 24.98
N ALA A 350 -5.97 -16.68 24.69
CA ALA A 350 -5.99 -15.58 25.66
C ALA A 350 -6.79 -15.93 26.92
N ASN A 351 -7.81 -16.79 26.79
CA ASN A 351 -8.68 -17.22 27.88
C ASN A 351 -8.40 -18.66 28.37
N GLY A 352 -7.22 -19.21 28.03
CA GLY A 352 -6.75 -20.49 28.55
C GLY A 352 -7.35 -21.72 27.88
N LEU A 353 -7.99 -21.55 26.73
CA LEU A 353 -8.62 -22.59 25.93
C LEU A 353 -7.88 -22.81 24.60
N GLY A 354 -6.60 -22.42 24.54
CA GLY A 354 -5.77 -22.52 23.34
C GLY A 354 -4.96 -23.81 23.26
N GLY A 355 -4.40 -24.07 22.07
CA GLY A 355 -3.49 -25.18 21.81
C GLY A 355 -4.12 -26.32 21.02
N PRO A 356 -3.31 -27.06 20.24
CA PRO A 356 -3.81 -28.10 19.34
C PRO A 356 -4.39 -29.33 20.07
N ASN A 357 -4.08 -29.49 21.36
CA ASN A 357 -4.57 -30.58 22.20
C ASN A 357 -5.69 -30.14 23.16
N CYS A 358 -6.16 -28.89 23.06
CA CYS A 358 -7.25 -28.40 23.89
C CYS A 358 -8.60 -28.88 23.35
N THR A 359 -9.48 -29.31 24.25
CA THR A 359 -10.91 -29.50 23.95
C THR A 359 -11.71 -28.67 24.95
N PRO A 360 -12.21 -27.48 24.55
CA PRO A 360 -13.04 -26.64 25.40
C PRO A 360 -14.30 -27.41 25.83
N ASN A 361 -14.66 -27.32 27.11
CA ASN A 361 -15.86 -27.97 27.64
C ASN A 361 -17.07 -27.03 27.84
N GLY A 362 -16.92 -25.74 27.48
CA GLY A 362 -18.01 -24.78 27.45
C GLY A 362 -18.92 -24.96 26.22
N VAL A 363 -19.80 -23.99 25.98
CA VAL A 363 -20.66 -23.94 24.78
C VAL A 363 -20.36 -22.67 23.98
N ALA A 364 -20.49 -22.72 22.64
CA ALA A 364 -20.18 -21.62 21.74
C ALA A 364 -21.33 -20.60 21.60
N ASP A 365 -22.55 -20.98 21.93
CA ASP A 365 -23.79 -20.25 21.65
C ASP A 365 -24.54 -19.85 22.93
N PHE A 366 -23.81 -19.53 24.00
CA PHE A 366 -24.40 -19.05 25.24
C PHE A 366 -24.63 -17.53 25.23
N ASN A 367 -25.90 -17.13 25.34
CA ASN A 367 -26.31 -15.72 25.42
C ASN A 367 -25.92 -15.06 26.75
N PHE A 368 -24.63 -14.78 26.94
CA PHE A 368 -24.08 -14.15 28.14
C PHE A 368 -24.62 -12.74 28.41
N PRO A 369 -24.88 -11.85 27.42
CA PRO A 369 -25.45 -10.53 27.70
C PRO A 369 -26.88 -10.60 28.26
N ALA A 370 -27.69 -11.59 27.86
CA ALA A 370 -29.06 -11.73 28.34
C ALA A 370 -29.17 -12.41 29.73
N GLN A 371 -28.06 -12.84 30.33
CA GLN A 371 -28.11 -13.49 31.63
C GLN A 371 -28.40 -12.48 32.75
N PRO A 372 -29.14 -12.86 33.81
CA PRO A 372 -29.48 -11.97 34.92
C PRO A 372 -28.26 -11.51 35.77
N GLY A 373 -27.04 -11.89 35.38
CA GLY A 373 -25.81 -11.53 36.10
C GLY A 373 -25.85 -11.92 37.58
N PRO A 374 -24.96 -11.34 38.40
CA PRO A 374 -24.84 -11.72 39.80
C PRO A 374 -25.94 -11.14 40.72
N PHE A 375 -26.72 -10.18 40.21
CA PHE A 375 -27.78 -9.50 40.97
C PHE A 375 -29.20 -9.96 40.57
N GLY A 376 -29.33 -11.04 39.82
CA GLY A 376 -30.65 -11.55 39.41
C GLY A 376 -31.43 -10.59 38.49
N GLY A 377 -30.71 -9.76 37.72
CA GLY A 377 -31.24 -8.75 36.80
C GLY A 377 -31.56 -7.41 37.46
N ALA A 378 -31.35 -7.27 38.78
CA ALA A 378 -31.68 -6.04 39.50
C ALA A 378 -30.69 -4.88 39.26
N VAL A 379 -29.48 -5.19 38.77
CA VAL A 379 -28.41 -4.24 38.45
C VAL A 379 -27.77 -4.68 37.14
N PRO A 380 -27.39 -3.76 36.25
CA PRO A 380 -26.63 -4.09 35.05
C PRO A 380 -25.35 -4.88 35.38
N GLN A 381 -25.05 -5.88 34.55
CA GLN A 381 -23.77 -6.58 34.55
C GLN A 381 -22.75 -5.84 33.67
N ALA A 382 -21.47 -6.21 33.78
CA ALA A 382 -20.42 -5.54 32.99
C ALA A 382 -20.64 -5.69 31.46
N TRP A 383 -21.22 -6.81 31.01
CA TRP A 383 -21.50 -7.06 29.60
C TRP A 383 -22.54 -6.12 29.00
N ASP A 384 -23.43 -5.54 29.80
CA ASP A 384 -24.39 -4.53 29.33
C ASP A 384 -23.69 -3.25 28.83
N PHE A 385 -22.44 -3.03 29.26
CA PHE A 385 -21.63 -1.87 28.86
C PHE A 385 -20.62 -2.20 27.74
N TYR A 386 -20.09 -3.43 27.71
CA TYR A 386 -18.97 -3.78 26.82
C TYR A 386 -19.35 -4.69 25.64
N ALA A 387 -20.38 -5.53 25.77
CA ALA A 387 -20.74 -6.45 24.71
C ALA A 387 -21.08 -5.72 23.39
N PRO A 388 -21.91 -4.65 23.37
CA PRO A 388 -22.23 -3.96 22.12
C PRO A 388 -20.99 -3.46 21.38
N GLY A 389 -19.94 -3.01 22.09
CA GLY A 389 -18.71 -2.54 21.46
C GLY A 389 -17.76 -3.67 21.03
N LEU A 390 -17.70 -4.78 21.78
CA LEU A 390 -16.71 -5.84 21.55
C LEU A 390 -17.20 -6.92 20.59
N ILE A 391 -18.50 -7.27 20.57
CA ILE A 391 -19.04 -8.34 19.70
C ILE A 391 -19.80 -7.81 18.48
N GLN A 392 -19.81 -6.49 18.24
CA GLN A 392 -20.40 -5.90 17.04
C GLN A 392 -19.64 -6.24 15.76
N THR A 393 -20.39 -6.26 14.66
CA THR A 393 -19.83 -6.27 13.31
C THR A 393 -19.27 -4.90 12.95
N PHE A 394 -18.04 -4.88 12.48
CA PHE A 394 -17.34 -3.67 12.06
C PHE A 394 -17.34 -3.50 10.53
N PHE A 395 -17.21 -4.62 9.81
CA PHE A 395 -17.45 -4.71 8.36
C PHE A 395 -18.59 -5.70 8.11
N PRO A 396 -19.23 -5.69 6.92
CA PRO A 396 -20.05 -6.80 6.47
C PRO A 396 -19.28 -8.13 6.61
N GLY A 397 -19.66 -8.94 7.60
CA GLY A 397 -19.05 -10.24 7.86
C GLY A 397 -17.87 -10.26 8.84
N PHE A 398 -17.39 -9.14 9.40
CA PHE A 398 -16.27 -9.12 10.37
C PHE A 398 -16.70 -8.52 11.72
N VAL A 399 -16.34 -9.16 12.84
CA VAL A 399 -16.63 -8.70 14.21
C VAL A 399 -15.35 -8.26 14.94
N PHE A 400 -15.43 -7.45 16.01
CA PHE A 400 -14.25 -7.03 16.80
C PHE A 400 -13.70 -8.12 17.74
N THR A 401 -14.58 -8.93 18.32
CA THR A 401 -14.28 -10.13 19.12
C THR A 401 -15.29 -11.23 18.77
N THR A 402 -14.92 -12.51 18.86
CA THR A 402 -15.84 -13.60 18.53
C THR A 402 -16.74 -13.91 19.74
N ARG A 403 -18.06 -13.88 19.51
CA ARG A 403 -19.06 -14.22 20.52
C ARG A 403 -18.86 -15.65 21.03
N GLU A 404 -18.46 -16.54 20.12
CA GLU A 404 -18.24 -17.96 20.33
C GLU A 404 -17.07 -18.22 21.28
N SER A 405 -15.91 -17.61 21.05
CA SER A 405 -14.75 -17.82 21.93
C SER A 405 -15.00 -17.25 23.32
N LEU A 406 -15.66 -16.09 23.41
CA LEU A 406 -16.07 -15.51 24.70
C LEU A 406 -17.09 -16.40 25.42
N SER A 407 -18.07 -16.93 24.70
CA SER A 407 -19.05 -17.88 25.22
C SER A 407 -18.37 -19.13 25.81
N TYR A 408 -17.40 -19.70 25.08
CA TYR A 408 -16.58 -20.81 25.58
C TYR A 408 -15.81 -20.41 26.84
N ALA A 409 -15.13 -19.27 26.84
CA ALA A 409 -14.33 -18.81 27.97
C ALA A 409 -15.16 -18.57 29.25
N LEU A 410 -16.37 -18.05 29.09
CA LEU A 410 -17.30 -17.73 30.17
C LEU A 410 -18.03 -18.96 30.73
N THR A 411 -18.21 -20.02 29.94
CA THR A 411 -18.97 -21.21 30.33
C THR A 411 -18.08 -22.43 30.64
N SER A 412 -16.82 -22.42 30.21
CA SER A 412 -15.86 -23.48 30.50
C SER A 412 -15.36 -23.46 31.95
N ASN A 413 -14.83 -24.60 32.41
CA ASN A 413 -14.04 -24.69 33.65
C ASN A 413 -12.69 -25.43 33.47
N ASN A 414 -12.22 -25.63 32.24
CA ASN A 414 -10.96 -26.31 31.93
C ASN A 414 -9.87 -25.40 31.33
N GLN A 415 -9.90 -24.11 31.69
CA GLN A 415 -8.88 -23.15 31.32
C GLN A 415 -7.50 -23.57 31.85
N GLY A 416 -6.49 -23.60 30.98
CA GLY A 416 -5.09 -23.89 31.32
C GLY A 416 -4.80 -25.32 31.77
N LYS A 417 -5.75 -26.27 31.59
CA LYS A 417 -5.62 -27.68 31.98
C LYS A 417 -6.18 -28.62 30.91
N ASP A 418 -6.01 -29.94 31.09
CA ASP A 418 -6.50 -30.96 30.16
C ASP A 418 -6.06 -30.76 28.69
N GLY A 419 -4.83 -30.27 28.48
CA GLY A 419 -4.27 -29.96 27.16
C GLY A 419 -4.49 -28.54 26.68
N CYS A 420 -5.30 -27.74 27.40
CA CYS A 420 -5.52 -26.32 27.12
C CYS A 420 -4.42 -25.43 27.71
N MET A 421 -4.08 -24.37 26.97
CA MET A 421 -2.95 -23.49 27.24
C MET A 421 -3.40 -22.02 27.22
N PHE A 422 -2.73 -21.19 28.03
CA PHE A 422 -2.86 -19.73 28.00
C PHE A 422 -1.82 -19.12 27.06
N TYR A 423 -2.23 -18.11 26.30
CA TYR A 423 -1.31 -17.14 25.72
C TYR A 423 -1.01 -16.04 26.74
N ASN A 424 0.27 -15.78 26.98
CA ASN A 424 0.77 -14.74 27.86
C ASN A 424 1.27 -13.53 27.05
N PRO A 425 0.60 -12.36 27.11
CA PRO A 425 1.02 -11.14 26.40
C PRO A 425 2.12 -10.35 27.13
N TYR A 426 2.56 -10.77 28.32
CA TYR A 426 3.42 -9.99 29.20
C TYR A 426 4.84 -10.54 29.27
N LEU A 427 5.76 -9.68 29.69
CA LEU A 427 7.18 -10.02 29.80
C LEU A 427 7.47 -11.12 30.85
N THR A 428 6.49 -11.48 31.69
CA THR A 428 6.57 -12.68 32.53
C THR A 428 6.66 -13.97 31.73
N SER A 429 6.23 -13.98 30.46
CA SER A 429 6.43 -15.12 29.56
C SER A 429 7.90 -15.43 29.29
N LEU A 430 8.79 -14.46 29.53
CA LEU A 430 10.23 -14.55 29.30
C LEU A 430 11.00 -14.87 30.58
N THR A 431 10.43 -14.53 31.74
CA THR A 431 11.10 -14.66 33.04
C THR A 431 10.58 -15.83 33.87
N ASP A 432 9.36 -16.30 33.62
CA ASP A 432 8.76 -17.46 34.28
C ASP A 432 8.44 -18.57 33.25
N PRO A 433 9.20 -19.69 33.25
CA PRO A 433 8.97 -20.82 32.34
C PRO A 433 7.57 -21.46 32.46
N SER A 434 6.87 -21.30 33.59
CA SER A 434 5.53 -21.83 33.78
C SER A 434 4.43 -20.99 33.11
N LEU A 435 4.76 -19.75 32.74
CA LEU A 435 3.89 -18.79 32.05
C LEU A 435 4.38 -18.51 30.62
N ALA A 436 5.35 -19.27 30.13
CA ALA A 436 5.93 -19.11 28.81
C ALA A 436 4.96 -19.57 27.72
N ASN A 437 4.94 -18.85 26.60
CA ASN A 437 4.23 -19.28 25.40
C ASN A 437 5.00 -20.46 24.77
N SER A 438 4.39 -21.65 24.74
CA SER A 438 5.02 -22.82 24.13
C SER A 438 5.10 -22.66 22.60
N ARG A 439 6.10 -23.29 21.98
CA ARG A 439 6.22 -23.25 20.51
C ARG A 439 4.99 -23.86 19.82
N GLU A 440 4.45 -24.95 20.38
CA GLU A 440 3.23 -25.60 19.89
C GLU A 440 2.00 -24.69 19.96
N LEU A 441 1.86 -23.89 21.04
CA LEU A 441 0.79 -22.90 21.14
C LEU A 441 0.95 -21.80 20.08
N MET A 442 2.17 -21.25 19.96
CA MET A 442 2.44 -20.17 19.01
C MET A 442 2.27 -20.62 17.55
N ASP A 443 2.72 -21.82 17.19
CA ASP A 443 2.51 -22.40 15.85
C ASP A 443 1.03 -22.75 15.58
N TRP A 444 0.26 -23.09 16.62
CA TRP A 444 -1.18 -23.28 16.47
C TRP A 444 -1.91 -21.95 16.27
N MET A 445 -1.52 -20.89 16.99
CA MET A 445 -2.11 -19.56 16.84
C MET A 445 -1.70 -18.86 15.53
N ASN A 446 -0.45 -19.02 15.11
CA ASN A 446 0.11 -18.38 13.92
C ASN A 446 0.07 -19.30 12.70
N GLN A 447 -0.60 -18.88 11.64
CA GLN A 447 -0.68 -19.61 10.37
C GLN A 447 0.11 -18.87 9.30
N GLU A 448 0.85 -19.60 8.49
CA GLU A 448 1.40 -19.08 7.23
C GLU A 448 0.32 -19.22 6.16
N VAL A 449 0.05 -18.13 5.45
CA VAL A 449 -1.01 -18.05 4.45
C VAL A 449 -0.52 -17.42 3.17
N LEU A 450 -1.05 -17.91 2.04
CA LEU A 450 -0.90 -17.28 0.75
C LEU A 450 -1.91 -16.14 0.66
N ARG A 451 -1.46 -14.92 0.92
CA ARG A 451 -2.30 -13.72 1.00
C ARG A 451 -2.90 -13.33 -0.34
N THR A 452 -2.12 -13.51 -1.38
CA THR A 452 -2.46 -13.17 -2.75
C THR A 452 -1.81 -14.19 -3.66
N ASP A 453 -2.59 -14.69 -4.61
CA ASP A 453 -2.11 -15.41 -5.79
C ASP A 453 -2.80 -14.76 -6.99
N LYS A 454 -2.04 -13.96 -7.74
CA LYS A 454 -2.52 -13.28 -8.94
C LYS A 454 -1.80 -13.86 -10.14
N ARG A 455 -2.55 -14.20 -11.19
CA ARG A 455 -2.00 -14.74 -12.44
C ARG A 455 -2.55 -13.96 -13.63
N ASN A 456 -1.68 -13.65 -14.59
CA ASN A 456 -2.06 -13.01 -15.84
C ASN A 456 -1.56 -13.87 -17.00
N LYS A 457 -2.40 -14.02 -18.02
CA LYS A 457 -2.01 -14.63 -19.30
C LYS A 457 -2.43 -13.71 -20.43
N LEU A 458 -1.58 -13.56 -21.43
CA LEU A 458 -1.85 -12.75 -22.61
C LEU A 458 -1.41 -13.50 -23.86
N GLN A 459 -2.32 -13.61 -24.81
CA GLN A 459 -2.08 -14.09 -26.16
C GLN A 459 -2.27 -12.93 -27.13
N VAL A 460 -1.35 -12.77 -28.08
CA VAL A 460 -1.44 -11.74 -29.11
C VAL A 460 -1.17 -12.36 -30.46
N PHE A 461 -2.04 -12.05 -31.42
CA PHE A 461 -1.78 -12.25 -32.84
C PHE A 461 -1.64 -10.88 -33.50
N ASP A 462 -0.54 -10.66 -34.21
CA ASP A 462 -0.23 -9.42 -34.91
C ASP A 462 0.06 -9.72 -36.38
N ALA A 463 -0.43 -8.86 -37.27
CA ALA A 463 -0.11 -8.87 -38.69
C ALA A 463 0.09 -7.45 -39.19
N VAL A 464 1.26 -7.16 -39.77
CA VAL A 464 1.64 -5.85 -40.26
C VAL A 464 2.15 -5.96 -41.69
N VAL A 465 1.80 -4.96 -42.51
CA VAL A 465 2.35 -4.79 -43.85
C VAL A 465 2.86 -3.36 -43.99
N THR A 466 4.07 -3.22 -44.53
CA THR A 466 4.70 -1.93 -44.81
C THR A 466 5.12 -1.83 -46.27
N GLY A 467 5.29 -0.62 -46.78
CA GLY A 467 5.87 -0.45 -48.10
C GLY A 467 5.86 0.98 -48.61
N GLU A 468 6.40 1.13 -49.82
CA GLU A 468 6.47 2.40 -50.55
C GLU A 468 5.19 2.69 -51.34
N MET A 469 4.75 3.95 -51.35
CA MET A 469 3.52 4.39 -52.00
C MET A 469 3.76 5.13 -53.31
N PHE A 470 4.50 6.25 -53.28
CA PHE A 470 4.80 7.08 -54.45
C PHE A 470 5.88 8.12 -54.10
N GLU A 471 6.62 8.56 -55.13
CA GLU A 471 7.60 9.63 -54.99
C GLU A 471 6.92 10.98 -54.70
N MET A 472 7.41 11.69 -53.69
CA MET A 472 7.04 13.06 -53.35
C MET A 472 8.26 13.97 -53.51
N ARG A 473 8.07 15.28 -53.36
CA ARG A 473 9.17 16.23 -53.53
C ARG A 473 10.29 16.06 -52.50
N GLY A 474 10.00 15.53 -51.31
CA GLY A 474 10.99 15.29 -50.26
C GLY A 474 11.53 13.86 -50.19
N GLY A 475 11.07 12.95 -51.05
CA GLY A 475 11.42 11.53 -51.03
C GLY A 475 10.19 10.63 -51.22
N VAL A 476 10.36 9.33 -50.99
CA VAL A 476 9.30 8.32 -51.16
C VAL A 476 8.34 8.34 -49.98
N ALA A 477 7.04 8.45 -50.25
CA ALA A 477 6.00 8.25 -49.24
C ALA A 477 5.90 6.77 -48.86
N GLN A 478 5.77 6.48 -47.57
CA GLN A 478 5.68 5.12 -47.03
C GLN A 478 4.41 4.93 -46.20
N PHE A 479 3.95 3.69 -46.08
CA PHE A 479 2.86 3.32 -45.20
C PHE A 479 3.20 2.09 -44.36
N ALA A 480 2.53 2.00 -43.21
CA ALA A 480 2.39 0.79 -42.43
C ALA A 480 0.92 0.60 -42.09
N VAL A 481 0.39 -0.61 -42.25
CA VAL A 481 -0.97 -0.97 -41.79
C VAL A 481 -0.91 -2.31 -41.09
N GLY A 482 -1.67 -2.45 -40.01
CA GLY A 482 -1.70 -3.69 -39.26
C GLY A 482 -3.00 -3.94 -38.54
N ALA A 483 -3.17 -5.20 -38.16
CA ALA A 483 -4.27 -5.67 -37.34
C ALA A 483 -3.73 -6.53 -36.19
N GLN A 484 -4.40 -6.42 -35.04
CA GLN A 484 -4.03 -7.14 -33.83
C GLN A 484 -5.28 -7.76 -33.20
N TYR A 485 -5.12 -8.98 -32.67
CA TYR A 485 -6.09 -9.63 -31.80
C TYR A 485 -5.40 -10.06 -30.51
N ARG A 486 -5.97 -9.68 -29.37
CA ARG A 486 -5.46 -10.00 -28.04
C ARG A 486 -6.51 -10.75 -27.26
N GLN A 487 -6.08 -11.78 -26.54
CA GLN A 487 -6.88 -12.46 -25.52
C GLN A 487 -6.11 -12.43 -24.21
N ARG A 488 -6.73 -11.86 -23.17
CA ARG A 488 -6.16 -11.74 -21.83
C ARG A 488 -7.01 -12.50 -20.83
N ASN A 489 -6.38 -13.27 -19.97
CA ASN A 489 -6.99 -13.83 -18.76
C ASN A 489 -6.32 -13.19 -17.53
N ALA A 490 -7.11 -12.77 -16.57
CA ALA A 490 -6.64 -12.29 -15.27
C ALA A 490 -7.36 -13.06 -14.17
N LEU A 491 -6.57 -13.66 -13.28
CA LEU A 491 -7.03 -14.52 -12.20
C LEU A 491 -6.46 -13.99 -10.87
N SER A 492 -7.29 -14.01 -9.84
CA SER A 492 -6.90 -13.71 -8.47
C SER A 492 -7.55 -14.74 -7.56
N HIS A 493 -6.79 -15.36 -6.67
CA HIS A 493 -7.29 -16.17 -5.57
C HIS A 493 -7.06 -15.46 -4.24
N ALA A 494 -8.11 -15.43 -3.42
CA ALA A 494 -8.08 -14.93 -2.05
C ALA A 494 -7.81 -16.08 -1.07
N ASN A 495 -7.15 -15.79 0.04
CA ASN A 495 -7.07 -16.76 1.13
C ASN A 495 -8.44 -16.93 1.81
N ASP A 496 -8.77 -18.13 2.29
CA ASP A 496 -10.01 -18.37 3.05
C ASP A 496 -10.14 -17.45 4.28
N LEU A 497 -9.03 -17.06 4.93
CA LEU A 497 -9.04 -16.10 6.05
C LEU A 497 -9.43 -14.67 5.64
N ASN A 498 -9.32 -14.34 4.35
CA ASN A 498 -9.66 -13.04 3.76
C ASN A 498 -11.10 -13.00 3.23
N VAL A 499 -11.77 -14.16 3.11
CA VAL A 499 -13.15 -14.21 2.63
C VAL A 499 -14.06 -13.75 3.79
N PRO A 500 -14.86 -12.67 3.61
CA PRO A 500 -15.87 -12.32 4.61
C PRO A 500 -16.77 -13.54 4.84
N GLY A 501 -17.10 -13.84 6.10
CA GLY A 501 -18.13 -14.84 6.39
C GLY A 501 -19.36 -14.51 5.57
N LEU A 502 -19.84 -15.46 4.76
CA LEU A 502 -20.94 -15.31 3.81
C LEU A 502 -22.15 -14.58 4.42
N PRO A 503 -22.97 -13.88 3.61
CA PRO A 503 -24.06 -12.99 4.03
C PRO A 503 -25.24 -13.64 4.79
N ASP A 504 -25.16 -14.92 5.14
CA ASP A 504 -26.12 -15.62 5.99
C ASP A 504 -25.71 -15.45 7.47
N ARG A 505 -26.04 -14.26 7.97
CA ARG A 505 -25.77 -13.73 9.31
C ARG A 505 -26.81 -14.19 10.35
N ILE A 506 -26.35 -14.75 11.48
CA ILE A 506 -27.07 -14.60 12.76
C ILE A 506 -26.58 -13.27 13.33
N LEU A 507 -27.45 -12.27 13.38
CA LEU A 507 -27.22 -11.05 14.17
C LEU A 507 -27.90 -11.13 15.54
N GLU A 508 -28.71 -12.17 15.77
CA GLU A 508 -29.62 -12.25 16.90
C GLU A 508 -29.41 -13.58 17.65
N TRP A 509 -29.52 -13.54 18.98
CA TRP A 509 -29.73 -14.77 19.72
C TRP A 509 -31.17 -15.27 19.42
N PRO A 510 -31.40 -16.57 19.14
CA PRO A 510 -32.73 -17.04 18.77
C PRO A 510 -33.77 -16.64 19.83
N THR A 511 -34.81 -15.93 19.41
CA THR A 511 -35.79 -15.29 20.30
C THR A 511 -36.98 -16.18 20.65
N ALA A 512 -37.06 -17.41 20.11
CA ALA A 512 -38.07 -18.40 20.45
C ALA A 512 -37.60 -19.87 20.26
N GLU A 513 -38.17 -20.79 21.06
CA GLU A 513 -37.92 -22.25 21.05
C GLU A 513 -38.15 -22.95 19.68
N ASN A 514 -38.70 -22.24 18.68
CA ASN A 514 -39.07 -22.79 17.37
C ASN A 514 -38.52 -22.00 16.17
N ASP A 515 -37.55 -21.10 16.35
CA ASP A 515 -36.94 -20.38 15.22
C ASP A 515 -35.81 -21.17 14.53
N PHE A 516 -36.04 -22.47 14.30
CA PHE A 516 -35.10 -23.33 13.57
C PHE A 516 -35.26 -23.19 12.06
N GLN A 517 -35.05 -21.98 11.52
CA GLN A 517 -34.65 -21.79 10.13
C GLN A 517 -33.35 -20.98 9.97
N THR A 518 -32.60 -20.76 11.05
CA THR A 518 -31.31 -20.05 11.03
C THR A 518 -30.17 -21.01 10.66
N THR A 519 -30.02 -21.37 9.38
CA THR A 519 -28.70 -21.81 8.88
C THR A 519 -27.85 -20.58 8.72
N THR A 520 -27.07 -20.26 9.74
CA THR A 520 -26.39 -18.97 9.88
C THR A 520 -25.08 -19.25 10.60
N HIS A 521 -24.03 -18.77 9.96
CA HIS A 521 -22.72 -19.42 10.00
C HIS A 521 -21.83 -18.91 11.13
N TYR A 522 -20.93 -19.80 11.56
CA TYR A 522 -19.73 -19.48 12.30
C TYR A 522 -18.89 -18.44 11.53
N VAL A 523 -18.51 -17.35 12.21
CA VAL A 523 -17.63 -16.31 11.65
C VAL A 523 -16.24 -16.49 12.24
N ALA A 524 -15.36 -17.16 11.50
CA ALA A 524 -13.91 -17.04 11.71
C ALA A 524 -13.31 -16.26 10.57
N ASN A 525 -12.95 -15.01 10.85
CA ASN A 525 -12.03 -14.27 9.99
C ASN A 525 -11.00 -13.55 10.84
N ASN A 526 -9.84 -13.37 10.22
CA ASN A 526 -8.88 -12.41 10.69
C ASN A 526 -9.29 -11.08 10.07
N PHE A 527 -9.29 -10.01 10.86
CA PHE A 527 -9.50 -8.63 10.42
C PHE A 527 -8.34 -8.15 9.50
N GLU A 528 -8.00 -8.95 8.49
CA GLU A 528 -6.81 -8.83 7.65
C GLU A 528 -7.06 -7.91 6.43
N CYS A 529 -8.29 -7.41 6.29
CA CYS A 529 -8.76 -6.97 4.98
C CYS A 529 -8.20 -5.68 4.42
N SER A 530 -7.33 -4.96 5.12
CA SER A 530 -6.71 -3.70 4.66
C SER A 530 -5.92 -3.84 3.35
N LEU A 531 -5.75 -5.05 2.81
CA LEU A 531 -5.10 -5.36 1.52
C LEU A 531 -5.62 -6.73 0.97
N CYS A 532 -6.91 -7.03 1.15
CA CYS A 532 -7.54 -8.27 0.69
C CYS A 532 -7.46 -8.40 -0.84
N SER A 533 -6.96 -9.54 -1.36
CA SER A 533 -7.35 -9.96 -2.71
C SER A 533 -8.74 -10.56 -2.68
N PHE A 534 -9.49 -10.37 -3.75
CA PHE A 534 -10.77 -11.01 -3.96
C PHE A 534 -10.64 -12.03 -5.08
N GLU A 535 -11.51 -13.04 -5.06
CA GLU A 535 -11.51 -14.08 -6.06
C GLU A 535 -12.19 -13.59 -7.34
N TYR A 536 -11.47 -13.67 -8.47
CA TYR A 536 -12.04 -13.47 -9.79
C TYR A 536 -11.24 -14.23 -10.83
N ASP A 537 -11.92 -14.69 -11.88
CA ASP A 537 -11.34 -15.25 -13.10
C ASP A 537 -12.04 -14.59 -14.28
N PHE A 538 -11.31 -13.79 -15.05
CA PHE A 538 -11.91 -12.92 -16.07
C PHE A 538 -11.10 -12.90 -17.37
N ASP A 539 -11.81 -13.14 -18.48
CA ASP A 539 -11.27 -13.07 -19.84
C ASP A 539 -11.68 -11.77 -20.55
N ARG A 540 -10.74 -11.17 -21.28
CA ARG A 540 -10.97 -10.00 -22.13
C ARG A 540 -10.32 -10.19 -23.48
N ASP A 541 -11.11 -10.01 -24.54
CA ASP A 541 -10.63 -9.92 -25.91
C ASP A 541 -10.45 -8.46 -26.32
N THR A 542 -9.48 -8.18 -27.17
CA THR A 542 -9.30 -6.85 -27.77
C THR A 542 -8.90 -6.97 -29.22
N LYS A 543 -9.55 -6.22 -30.09
CA LYS A 543 -9.22 -6.15 -31.52
C LYS A 543 -8.68 -4.77 -31.82
N ALA A 544 -7.66 -4.68 -32.67
CA ALA A 544 -7.15 -3.39 -33.12
C ALA A 544 -6.84 -3.39 -34.61
N VAL A 545 -6.97 -2.21 -35.22
CA VAL A 545 -6.50 -1.90 -36.57
C VAL A 545 -5.75 -0.59 -36.50
N PHE A 546 -4.57 -0.52 -37.10
CA PHE A 546 -3.76 0.67 -37.10
C PHE A 546 -3.17 0.95 -38.47
N GLY A 547 -2.89 2.22 -38.72
CA GLY A 547 -2.28 2.69 -39.95
C GLY A 547 -1.39 3.89 -39.69
N GLU A 548 -0.28 3.95 -40.40
CA GLU A 548 0.69 5.03 -40.36
C GLU A 548 1.14 5.39 -41.77
N LEU A 549 1.35 6.68 -42.01
CA LEU A 549 1.86 7.25 -43.23
C LEU A 549 3.07 8.13 -42.90
N SER A 550 4.19 7.89 -43.57
CA SER A 550 5.33 8.81 -43.62
C SER A 550 5.28 9.56 -44.96
N LEU A 551 5.14 10.88 -44.88
CA LEU A 551 4.85 11.77 -46.02
C LEU A 551 5.91 12.88 -46.12
N PRO A 552 6.96 12.70 -46.94
CA PRO A 552 8.01 13.70 -47.13
C PRO A 552 7.59 14.76 -48.17
N PHE A 553 6.79 15.74 -47.74
CA PHE A 553 6.21 16.75 -48.65
C PHE A 553 7.23 17.66 -49.34
N LEU A 554 8.37 17.93 -48.71
CA LEU A 554 9.44 18.80 -49.19
C LEU A 554 10.79 18.23 -48.76
N GLU A 555 11.85 18.59 -49.48
CA GLU A 555 13.22 18.32 -49.03
C GLU A 555 13.40 18.84 -47.60
N ASN A 556 14.02 18.02 -46.75
CA ASN A 556 14.30 18.31 -45.34
C ASN A 556 13.05 18.45 -44.44
N VAL A 557 11.86 18.04 -44.90
CA VAL A 557 10.63 17.98 -44.11
C VAL A 557 10.08 16.55 -44.10
N GLU A 558 9.91 15.98 -42.91
CA GLU A 558 9.31 14.67 -42.71
C GLU A 558 8.02 14.82 -41.91
N THR A 559 6.93 14.22 -42.38
CA THR A 559 5.63 14.25 -41.69
C THR A 559 5.15 12.84 -41.45
N GLN A 560 4.59 12.58 -40.27
CA GLN A 560 3.97 11.32 -39.90
C GLN A 560 2.50 11.57 -39.58
N ILE A 561 1.62 10.73 -40.12
CA ILE A 561 0.20 10.68 -39.75
C ILE A 561 -0.12 9.25 -39.38
N ALA A 562 -0.65 9.01 -38.19
CA ALA A 562 -1.04 7.68 -37.75
C ALA A 562 -2.42 7.69 -37.08
N PHE A 563 -3.06 6.53 -37.07
CA PHE A 563 -4.23 6.26 -36.26
C PHE A 563 -4.21 4.81 -35.77
N ARG A 564 -4.84 4.57 -34.62
CA ARG A 564 -5.10 3.24 -34.09
C ARG A 564 -6.53 3.17 -33.59
N TRP A 565 -7.30 2.22 -34.11
CA TRP A 565 -8.63 1.88 -33.60
C TRP A 565 -8.52 0.62 -32.75
N GLU A 566 -9.15 0.59 -31.58
CA GLU A 566 -9.23 -0.60 -30.73
C GLU A 566 -10.66 -0.81 -30.21
N ASP A 567 -11.10 -2.06 -30.17
CA ASP A 567 -12.40 -2.50 -29.62
C ASP A 567 -12.18 -3.50 -28.49
N TYR A 568 -12.60 -3.11 -27.29
CA TYR A 568 -12.56 -3.90 -26.06
C TYR A 568 -13.88 -4.65 -25.78
N GLY A 569 -14.93 -4.37 -26.55
CA GLY A 569 -16.26 -4.90 -26.35
C GLY A 569 -16.92 -4.43 -25.04
N GLY A 570 -18.10 -4.99 -24.76
CA GLY A 570 -18.84 -4.72 -23.52
C GLY A 570 -19.15 -3.23 -23.33
N ARG A 571 -18.91 -2.73 -22.11
CA ARG A 571 -19.12 -1.32 -21.73
C ARG A 571 -17.93 -0.41 -22.01
N ILE A 572 -16.75 -0.99 -22.27
CA ILE A 572 -15.52 -0.23 -22.56
C ILE A 572 -15.61 0.35 -23.98
N GLY A 573 -16.21 -0.39 -24.91
CA GLY A 573 -16.47 0.08 -26.28
C GLY A 573 -15.22 0.14 -27.15
N ASP A 574 -15.27 1.03 -28.15
CA ASP A 574 -14.22 1.23 -29.13
C ASP A 574 -13.69 2.67 -29.15
N GLU A 575 -12.41 2.81 -29.48
CA GLU A 575 -11.68 4.08 -29.41
C GLU A 575 -10.76 4.29 -30.61
N ILE A 576 -10.49 5.56 -30.96
CA ILE A 576 -9.55 5.95 -32.02
C ILE A 576 -8.49 6.91 -31.47
N SER A 577 -7.22 6.54 -31.64
CA SER A 577 -6.05 7.31 -31.21
C SER A 577 -5.28 7.86 -32.42
N PRO A 578 -5.51 9.12 -32.83
CA PRO A 578 -4.76 9.75 -33.92
C PRO A 578 -3.41 10.34 -33.45
N LYS A 579 -2.47 10.46 -34.40
CA LYS A 579 -1.18 11.13 -34.22
C LYS A 579 -0.79 11.90 -35.47
N VAL A 580 -0.22 13.09 -35.27
CA VAL A 580 0.45 13.87 -36.31
C VAL A 580 1.80 14.33 -35.77
N ALA A 581 2.87 14.09 -36.53
CA ALA A 581 4.20 14.61 -36.20
C ALA A 581 4.87 15.22 -37.43
N LEU A 582 5.73 16.20 -37.19
CA LEU A 582 6.49 16.91 -38.20
C LEU A 582 7.93 17.10 -37.71
N SER A 583 8.89 16.84 -38.58
CA SER A 583 10.29 17.21 -38.40
C SER A 583 10.75 18.06 -39.58
N TRP A 584 11.52 19.11 -39.32
CA TRP A 584 12.02 20.03 -40.33
C TRP A 584 13.46 20.41 -40.05
N ARG A 585 14.33 20.21 -41.03
CA ARG A 585 15.75 20.58 -41.00
C ARG A 585 15.98 21.83 -41.88
N PRO A 586 15.73 23.07 -41.38
CA PRO A 586 15.92 24.30 -42.17
C PRO A 586 17.35 24.50 -42.67
N VAL A 587 18.32 24.03 -41.90
CA VAL A 587 19.75 23.97 -42.23
C VAL A 587 20.31 22.67 -41.64
N ASP A 588 21.43 22.18 -42.15
CA ASP A 588 21.98 20.86 -41.76
C ASP A 588 22.25 20.72 -40.25
N THR A 589 22.57 21.83 -39.58
CA THR A 589 22.91 21.87 -38.15
C THR A 589 21.70 22.04 -37.22
N LEU A 590 20.50 22.29 -37.72
CA LEU A 590 19.31 22.56 -36.90
C LEU A 590 18.13 21.68 -37.34
N LEU A 591 17.64 20.86 -36.43
CA LEU A 591 16.37 20.12 -36.58
C LEU A 591 15.32 20.73 -35.67
N LEU A 592 14.17 21.07 -36.22
CA LEU A 592 12.96 21.43 -35.50
C LEU A 592 12.01 20.23 -35.54
N ARG A 593 11.28 19.98 -34.46
CA ARG A 593 10.29 18.90 -34.39
C ARG A 593 9.06 19.32 -33.60
N GLY A 594 7.92 18.77 -33.98
CA GLY A 594 6.68 18.92 -33.24
C GLY A 594 5.74 17.74 -33.45
N SER A 595 4.93 17.43 -32.47
CA SER A 595 3.91 16.39 -32.55
C SER A 595 2.70 16.68 -31.69
N TRP A 596 1.58 16.13 -32.11
CA TRP A 596 0.36 15.98 -31.34
C TRP A 596 -0.14 14.54 -31.47
N SER A 597 -0.63 13.97 -30.38
CA SER A 597 -1.30 12.67 -30.39
C SER A 597 -2.36 12.61 -29.30
N GLN A 598 -3.41 11.82 -29.55
CA GLN A 598 -4.33 11.40 -28.52
C GLN A 598 -4.11 9.93 -28.20
N SER A 599 -4.33 9.56 -26.96
CA SER A 599 -4.34 8.18 -26.50
C SER A 599 -5.42 7.99 -25.45
N PHE A 600 -5.70 6.72 -25.14
CA PHE A 600 -6.62 6.36 -24.07
C PHE A 600 -6.10 5.17 -23.27
N ARG A 601 -6.64 5.00 -22.06
CA ARG A 601 -6.36 3.86 -21.17
C ARG A 601 -7.67 3.19 -20.77
N ALA A 602 -7.91 1.98 -21.27
CA ALA A 602 -9.01 1.14 -20.79
C ALA A 602 -8.81 0.75 -19.30
N PRO A 603 -9.89 0.64 -18.50
CA PRO A 603 -9.74 0.30 -17.08
C PRO A 603 -9.09 -1.07 -16.86
N ASN A 604 -8.36 -1.18 -15.76
CA ASN A 604 -7.77 -2.44 -15.32
C ASN A 604 -8.88 -3.42 -14.90
N ILE A 605 -8.78 -4.68 -15.35
CA ILE A 605 -9.73 -5.75 -14.99
C ILE A 605 -9.86 -5.89 -13.47
N ALA A 606 -8.77 -5.78 -12.72
CA ALA A 606 -8.82 -5.83 -11.26
C ALA A 606 -9.67 -4.70 -10.68
N VAL A 607 -9.55 -3.48 -11.19
CA VAL A 607 -10.37 -2.34 -10.72
C VAL A 607 -11.86 -2.57 -11.03
N ILE A 608 -12.18 -3.14 -12.20
CA ILE A 608 -13.57 -3.46 -12.59
C ILE A 608 -14.14 -4.58 -11.71
N GLN A 609 -13.40 -5.67 -11.48
CA GLN A 609 -13.90 -6.90 -10.85
C GLN A 609 -13.81 -6.88 -9.33
N GLN A 610 -12.74 -6.29 -8.79
CA GLN A 610 -12.40 -6.30 -7.37
C GLN A 610 -12.60 -4.93 -6.72
N GLY A 611 -12.39 -3.84 -7.46
CA GLY A 611 -12.25 -2.52 -6.87
C GLY A 611 -10.86 -2.27 -6.33
N LEU A 612 -10.71 -1.17 -5.60
CA LEU A 612 -9.45 -0.85 -4.91
C LEU A 612 -9.35 -1.61 -3.59
N GLU A 613 -8.15 -1.80 -3.06
CA GLU A 613 -7.99 -2.53 -1.81
C GLU A 613 -8.59 -1.73 -0.63
N SER A 614 -9.10 -2.44 0.39
CA SER A 614 -9.72 -1.80 1.56
C SER A 614 -8.68 -1.01 2.35
N SER A 615 -9.05 0.08 3.03
CA SER A 615 -8.09 0.93 3.74
C SER A 615 -8.78 1.62 4.92
N SER A 616 -8.18 2.70 5.41
CA SER A 616 -8.84 3.67 6.25
C SER A 616 -8.53 5.08 5.79
N VAL A 617 -9.40 6.02 6.15
CA VAL A 617 -9.30 7.40 5.72
C VAL A 617 -9.88 8.32 6.79
N VAL A 618 -9.34 9.54 6.84
CA VAL A 618 -9.87 10.63 7.65
C VAL A 618 -10.33 11.72 6.70
N PHE A 619 -11.58 12.16 6.85
CA PHE A 619 -12.17 13.22 6.03
C PHE A 619 -13.18 14.02 6.85
N ARG A 620 -13.78 15.07 6.28
CA ARG A 620 -14.82 15.86 6.92
C ARG A 620 -16.20 15.31 6.60
N ASP A 621 -16.97 14.94 7.62
CA ASP A 621 -18.36 14.47 7.49
C ASP A 621 -19.33 15.51 8.08
N PRO A 622 -20.29 16.04 7.30
CA PRO A 622 -21.36 16.89 7.83
C PRO A 622 -22.26 16.20 8.86
N ILE A 623 -22.56 14.90 8.72
CA ILE A 623 -23.56 14.22 9.56
C ILE A 623 -23.01 13.93 10.97
N SER A 624 -21.70 13.77 11.14
CA SER A 624 -21.08 13.67 12.46
C SER A 624 -21.39 14.90 13.35
N ASN A 625 -21.55 16.08 12.76
CA ASN A 625 -21.91 17.32 13.47
C ASN A 625 -23.33 17.26 14.07
N GLN A 626 -23.42 17.48 15.38
CA GLN A 626 -24.70 17.52 16.11
C GLN A 626 -25.68 18.57 15.57
N GLN A 627 -25.20 19.76 15.18
CA GLN A 627 -26.04 20.83 14.67
C GLN A 627 -26.64 20.51 13.29
N VAL A 628 -25.87 19.80 12.45
CA VAL A 628 -26.36 19.28 11.16
C VAL A 628 -27.46 18.26 11.43
N ARG A 629 -27.22 17.25 12.28
CA ARG A 629 -28.23 16.23 12.64
C ARG A 629 -29.48 16.80 13.29
N ALA A 630 -29.34 17.89 14.03
CA ALA A 630 -30.47 18.63 14.57
C ALA A 630 -31.23 19.42 13.50
N GLY A 631 -30.71 19.59 12.28
CA GLY A 631 -31.29 20.42 11.23
C GLY A 631 -31.22 21.92 11.55
N LEU A 632 -30.20 22.36 12.28
CA LEU A 632 -29.97 23.77 12.65
C LEU A 632 -29.02 24.48 11.67
N VAL A 633 -28.10 23.73 11.07
CA VAL A 633 -27.17 24.21 10.05
C VAL A 633 -27.22 23.27 8.84
N ASP A 634 -26.88 23.81 7.66
CA ASP A 634 -26.98 23.09 6.39
C ASP A 634 -25.74 22.22 6.16
N PRO A 635 -25.87 20.94 5.81
CA PRO A 635 -24.74 20.12 5.40
C PRO A 635 -24.11 20.56 4.07
N TYR A 636 -24.76 21.42 3.27
CA TYR A 636 -24.25 21.95 2.00
C TYR A 636 -23.91 23.45 2.04
N LEU A 637 -22.96 23.84 1.20
CA LEU A 637 -22.70 25.25 0.87
C LEU A 637 -23.72 25.74 -0.16
N GLY A 638 -24.60 26.65 0.26
CA GLY A 638 -25.44 27.39 -0.69
C GLY A 638 -26.51 26.54 -1.39
N ARG A 639 -26.37 26.29 -2.71
CA ARG A 639 -27.44 25.71 -3.56
C ARG A 639 -27.40 24.19 -3.77
N GLY A 640 -26.63 23.45 -2.96
CA GLY A 640 -26.97 22.05 -2.63
C GLY A 640 -26.24 20.93 -3.38
N ASP A 641 -24.93 21.03 -3.53
CA ASP A 641 -24.10 19.99 -4.17
C ASP A 641 -22.65 19.92 -3.67
N ILE A 642 -22.24 20.82 -2.78
CA ILE A 642 -20.89 20.86 -2.18
C ILE A 642 -21.03 20.79 -0.66
N PRO A 643 -20.52 19.74 0.01
CA PRO A 643 -20.54 19.64 1.46
C PRO A 643 -19.92 20.88 2.14
N ASN A 644 -20.52 21.30 3.26
CA ASN A 644 -20.11 22.48 3.98
C ASN A 644 -19.10 22.14 5.07
N ASP A 645 -17.81 22.31 4.74
CA ASP A 645 -16.70 22.06 5.66
C ASP A 645 -16.80 22.85 6.98
N ASP A 646 -17.42 24.04 6.99
CA ASP A 646 -17.63 24.81 8.23
C ASP A 646 -18.61 24.12 9.19
N ASN A 647 -19.50 23.28 8.65
CA ASN A 647 -20.49 22.51 9.39
C ASN A 647 -20.15 21.02 9.48
N SER A 648 -18.94 20.60 9.09
CA SER A 648 -18.49 19.21 9.14
C SER A 648 -17.49 18.97 10.27
N GLU A 649 -17.48 17.76 10.83
CA GLU A 649 -16.43 17.33 11.78
C GLU A 649 -15.45 16.36 11.12
N THR A 650 -14.22 16.33 11.62
CA THR A 650 -13.21 15.38 11.16
C THR A 650 -13.54 13.99 11.68
N GLU A 651 -13.69 13.04 10.75
CA GLU A 651 -14.11 11.68 11.05
C GLU A 651 -13.17 10.65 10.42
N PHE A 652 -12.91 9.58 11.17
CA PHE A 652 -12.16 8.42 10.72
C PHE A 652 -13.14 7.31 10.33
N THR A 653 -12.92 6.70 9.17
CA THR A 653 -13.67 5.51 8.74
C THR A 653 -12.73 4.50 8.10
N TYR A 654 -13.15 3.25 8.09
CA TYR A 654 -12.54 2.25 7.23
C TYR A 654 -13.24 2.24 5.87
N THR A 655 -12.51 1.82 4.85
CA THR A 655 -12.99 1.80 3.47
C THR A 655 -12.92 0.38 2.93
N LEU A 656 -13.94 -0.05 2.18
CA LEU A 656 -13.98 -1.33 1.48
C LEU A 656 -13.84 -1.12 -0.02
N GLY A 657 -13.10 -2.01 -0.66
CA GLY A 657 -13.05 -2.09 -2.12
C GLY A 657 -14.36 -2.53 -2.72
N GLY A 658 -14.98 -1.68 -3.54
CA GLY A 658 -16.13 -2.03 -4.36
C GLY A 658 -15.73 -2.23 -5.83
N PRO A 659 -16.20 -3.30 -6.50
CA PRO A 659 -16.07 -3.43 -7.95
C PRO A 659 -16.59 -2.18 -8.66
N ALA A 660 -15.88 -1.72 -9.69
CA ALA A 660 -16.23 -0.53 -10.45
C ALA A 660 -16.70 -0.90 -11.88
N PRO A 661 -17.87 -1.54 -12.08
CA PRO A 661 -18.32 -2.02 -13.40
C PRO A 661 -18.75 -0.92 -14.38
N ASN A 662 -18.72 0.34 -13.93
CA ASN A 662 -19.18 1.50 -14.68
C ASN A 662 -18.06 2.48 -15.06
N VAL A 663 -16.79 2.22 -14.67
CA VAL A 663 -15.69 3.08 -15.12
C VAL A 663 -15.43 2.90 -16.62
N GLY A 664 -15.26 4.00 -17.31
CA GLY A 664 -14.88 4.11 -18.71
C GLY A 664 -13.38 4.41 -18.90
N ASN A 665 -13.01 4.74 -20.13
CA ASN A 665 -11.62 4.99 -20.51
C ASN A 665 -11.09 6.30 -19.92
N GLU A 666 -9.78 6.35 -19.65
CA GLU A 666 -9.06 7.60 -19.45
C GLU A 666 -8.55 8.12 -20.80
N TYR A 667 -8.46 9.43 -20.98
CA TYR A 667 -7.97 10.04 -22.23
C TYR A 667 -6.76 10.93 -21.98
N ALA A 668 -5.88 11.03 -22.97
CA ALA A 668 -4.72 11.90 -22.89
C ALA A 668 -4.43 12.57 -24.24
N ASP A 669 -4.32 13.90 -24.23
CA ASP A 669 -3.74 14.67 -25.33
C ASP A 669 -2.27 14.96 -24.99
N THR A 670 -1.38 14.66 -25.93
CA THR A 670 0.07 14.90 -25.78
C THR A 670 0.55 15.86 -26.84
N TYR A 671 1.24 16.91 -26.41
CA TYR A 671 1.87 17.90 -27.28
C TYR A 671 3.37 17.91 -27.02
N SER A 672 4.16 17.96 -28.10
CA SER A 672 5.61 18.16 -28.00
C SER A 672 6.08 19.11 -29.08
N THR A 673 6.98 20.00 -28.73
CA THR A 673 7.74 20.82 -29.67
C THR A 673 9.18 20.95 -29.19
N GLY A 674 10.14 20.90 -30.10
CA GLY A 674 11.53 20.95 -29.70
C GLY A 674 12.48 21.19 -30.84
N PHE A 675 13.76 21.32 -30.49
CA PHE A 675 14.82 21.45 -31.47
C PHE A 675 16.08 20.71 -31.04
N ILE A 676 16.92 20.39 -32.03
CA ILE A 676 18.28 19.90 -31.86
C ILE A 676 19.19 20.76 -32.72
N TRP A 677 20.22 21.33 -32.11
CA TRP A 677 21.21 22.17 -32.77
C TRP A 677 22.63 21.64 -32.54
N THR A 678 23.31 21.30 -33.62
CA THR A 678 24.68 20.78 -33.63
C THR A 678 25.54 21.66 -34.54
N PRO A 679 26.03 22.83 -34.05
CA PRO A 679 26.79 23.76 -34.87
C PRO A 679 28.17 23.25 -35.26
N GLU A 680 28.67 23.77 -36.38
CA GLU A 680 30.01 23.49 -36.90
C GLU A 680 30.98 24.66 -36.64
N GLY A 681 32.26 24.47 -36.98
CA GLY A 681 33.28 25.52 -36.93
C GLY A 681 33.76 25.81 -35.51
N ALA A 682 33.64 27.06 -35.06
CA ALA A 682 34.17 27.48 -33.75
C ALA A 682 33.48 26.82 -32.54
N LEU A 683 32.30 26.21 -32.75
CA LEU A 683 31.53 25.51 -31.73
C LEU A 683 31.41 24.00 -32.04
N GLU A 684 32.27 23.48 -32.92
CA GLU A 684 32.29 22.06 -33.24
C GLU A 684 32.40 21.21 -31.97
N GLY A 685 31.57 20.17 -31.89
CA GLY A 685 31.44 19.31 -30.71
C GLY A 685 30.32 19.71 -29.75
N LEU A 686 29.70 20.90 -29.90
CA LEU A 686 28.51 21.32 -29.16
C LEU A 686 27.24 20.65 -29.71
N SER A 687 26.36 20.22 -28.81
CA SER A 687 24.99 19.80 -29.10
C SER A 687 24.06 20.44 -28.08
N VAL A 688 22.99 21.06 -28.57
CA VAL A 688 21.94 21.69 -27.75
C VAL A 688 20.61 21.11 -28.18
N GLN A 689 19.87 20.57 -27.23
CA GLN A 689 18.51 20.08 -27.43
C GLN A 689 17.60 20.68 -26.36
N ALA A 690 16.42 21.11 -26.77
CA ALA A 690 15.35 21.48 -25.86
C ALA A 690 14.03 20.93 -26.38
N ASP A 691 13.27 20.28 -25.51
CA ASP A 691 11.95 19.76 -25.78
C ASP A 691 10.96 20.32 -24.77
N PHE A 692 9.92 20.96 -25.28
CA PHE A 692 8.78 21.44 -24.51
C PHE A 692 7.67 20.41 -24.68
N TRP A 693 7.12 19.95 -23.56
CA TRP A 693 6.11 18.91 -23.52
C TRP A 693 4.91 19.40 -22.72
N ARG A 694 3.71 18.95 -23.12
CA ARG A 694 2.46 19.15 -22.38
C ARG A 694 1.60 17.90 -22.50
N PHE A 695 1.01 17.50 -21.39
CA PHE A 695 0.06 16.41 -21.27
C PHE A 695 -1.23 16.94 -20.65
N ASP A 696 -2.34 16.72 -21.32
CA ASP A 696 -3.68 17.00 -20.81
C ASP A 696 -4.39 15.65 -20.64
N VAL A 697 -4.56 15.19 -19.41
CA VAL A 697 -5.18 13.89 -19.08
C VAL A 697 -6.56 14.14 -18.49
N ASN A 698 -7.58 13.47 -19.01
CA ASN A 698 -8.97 13.60 -18.58
C ASN A 698 -9.58 12.23 -18.23
N ASP A 699 -10.66 12.25 -17.46
CA ASP A 699 -11.43 11.06 -17.04
C ASP A 699 -10.56 10.01 -16.36
N ARG A 700 -9.60 10.43 -15.54
CA ARG A 700 -8.70 9.49 -14.84
C ARG A 700 -9.52 8.54 -13.97
N VAL A 701 -9.18 7.26 -14.01
CA VAL A 701 -9.71 6.26 -13.11
C VAL A 701 -8.96 6.41 -11.79
N LEU A 702 -9.61 7.06 -10.83
CA LEU A 702 -9.08 7.35 -9.51
C LEU A 702 -9.91 6.62 -8.43
N PRO A 703 -9.34 6.38 -7.25
CA PRO A 703 -10.11 6.03 -6.07
C PRO A 703 -11.25 7.02 -5.86
N GLU A 704 -12.45 6.51 -5.63
CA GLU A 704 -13.58 7.35 -5.25
C GLU A 704 -13.27 8.09 -3.94
N PRO A 705 -13.30 9.43 -3.93
CA PRO A 705 -13.10 10.20 -2.71
C PRO A 705 -14.17 9.86 -1.66
N PRO A 706 -13.83 9.74 -0.36
CA PRO A 706 -14.78 9.34 0.67
C PRO A 706 -16.03 10.23 0.76
N ILE A 707 -15.84 11.55 0.59
CA ILE A 707 -16.95 12.50 0.58
C ILE A 707 -17.91 12.27 -0.59
N SER A 708 -17.40 11.85 -1.76
CA SER A 708 -18.20 11.45 -2.93
C SER A 708 -19.01 10.19 -2.64
N ALA A 709 -18.39 9.18 -2.03
CA ALA A 709 -19.08 7.95 -1.66
C ALA A 709 -20.13 8.15 -0.56
N LEU A 710 -19.95 9.16 0.31
CA LEU A 710 -20.91 9.53 1.36
C LEU A 710 -22.11 10.35 0.84
N GLN A 711 -21.95 11.01 -0.31
CA GLN A 711 -22.92 11.93 -0.90
C GLN A 711 -24.37 11.40 -0.95
N PRO A 712 -24.64 10.12 -1.31
CA PRO A 712 -26.01 9.58 -1.29
C PRO A 712 -26.67 9.58 0.09
N GLU A 713 -25.91 9.39 1.18
CA GLU A 713 -26.44 9.45 2.55
C GLU A 713 -26.74 10.90 2.95
N ILE A 714 -25.89 11.86 2.56
CA ILE A 714 -26.13 13.29 2.81
C ILE A 714 -27.42 13.74 2.10
N ASP A 715 -27.63 13.32 0.85
CA ASP A 715 -28.86 13.61 0.11
C ASP A 715 -30.11 12.99 0.76
N ALA A 716 -30.00 11.73 1.21
CA ALA A 716 -31.06 11.05 1.93
C ALA A 716 -31.37 11.74 3.27
N PHE A 717 -30.33 12.16 4.00
CA PHE A 717 -30.43 12.92 5.25
C PHE A 717 -31.16 14.24 5.02
N VAL A 718 -30.75 15.01 4.01
CA VAL A 718 -31.38 16.29 3.68
C VAL A 718 -32.85 16.10 3.32
N ALA A 719 -33.18 15.08 2.52
CA ALA A 719 -34.57 14.75 2.21
C ALA A 719 -35.37 14.36 3.46
N ALA A 720 -34.79 13.56 4.36
CA ALA A 720 -35.43 13.15 5.60
C ALA A 720 -35.66 14.33 6.57
N SER A 721 -34.70 15.27 6.64
CA SER A 721 -34.75 16.45 7.52
C SER A 721 -35.90 17.42 7.21
N GLN A 722 -36.46 17.35 6.01
CA GLN A 722 -37.57 18.20 5.58
C GLN A 722 -38.92 17.78 6.19
N ASP A 723 -39.04 16.55 6.71
CA ASP A 723 -40.25 16.07 7.37
C ASP A 723 -40.09 16.15 8.90
N PRO A 724 -40.85 17.02 9.60
CA PRO A 724 -40.84 17.09 11.06
C PRO A 724 -41.21 15.76 11.75
N GLY A 725 -41.84 14.82 11.04
CA GLY A 725 -42.14 13.48 11.54
C GLY A 725 -40.91 12.56 11.65
N ASN A 726 -39.79 12.92 11.02
CA ASN A 726 -38.54 12.16 11.03
C ASN A 726 -37.59 12.60 12.15
N TYR A 727 -38.09 13.17 13.24
CA TYR A 727 -37.25 13.65 14.34
C TYR A 727 -37.44 12.82 15.61
N VAL A 728 -36.32 12.50 16.26
CA VAL A 728 -36.23 11.69 17.48
C VAL A 728 -35.25 12.33 18.46
N TYR A 729 -35.41 12.07 19.75
CA TYR A 729 -34.41 12.50 20.73
C TYR A 729 -33.15 11.63 20.61
N ASN A 730 -31.99 12.27 20.48
CA ASN A 730 -30.68 11.65 20.26
C ASN A 730 -30.28 10.74 21.43
N ASP A 731 -30.61 11.13 22.67
CA ASP A 731 -30.43 10.32 23.88
C ASP A 731 -31.41 9.15 24.02
N SER A 732 -32.40 9.04 23.13
CA SER A 732 -33.34 7.91 23.06
C SER A 732 -32.93 6.85 22.04
N ILE A 733 -31.86 7.08 21.27
CA ILE A 733 -31.31 6.12 20.30
C ILE A 733 -30.66 4.97 21.10
N PRO A 734 -31.17 3.74 21.01
CA PRO A 734 -30.72 2.64 21.85
C PRO A 734 -29.33 2.14 21.43
N ALA A 735 -28.50 1.77 22.43
CA ALA A 735 -27.16 1.20 22.25
C ALA A 735 -27.17 -0.14 21.48
N ASP A 736 -28.31 -0.84 21.49
CA ASP A 736 -28.59 -2.06 20.76
C ASP A 736 -29.84 -1.86 19.88
N GLN A 737 -29.89 -2.49 18.70
CA GLN A 737 -31.12 -2.47 17.89
C GLN A 737 -32.29 -3.22 18.57
N GLU A 738 -32.01 -4.01 19.61
CA GLU A 738 -32.92 -4.99 20.21
C GLU A 738 -33.42 -4.67 21.64
N ALA A 739 -32.98 -3.62 22.35
CA ALA A 739 -33.53 -3.32 23.69
C ALA A 739 -34.98 -2.82 23.59
N TRP A 740 -35.88 -3.79 23.54
CA TRP A 740 -37.27 -3.57 23.82
C TRP A 740 -37.46 -3.35 25.33
N PRO A 741 -38.20 -2.31 25.76
CA PRO A 741 -38.90 -1.32 24.97
C PRO A 741 -38.26 0.06 25.18
N ASN A 742 -37.12 0.37 24.56
CA ASN A 742 -36.77 1.76 24.32
C ASN A 742 -36.84 2.06 22.82
N PRO A 743 -38.07 2.17 22.27
CA PRO A 743 -38.22 2.72 20.95
C PRO A 743 -37.73 4.18 20.95
N TYR A 744 -37.08 4.57 19.85
CA TYR A 744 -36.75 5.95 19.52
C TYR A 744 -37.93 6.86 19.89
N THR A 745 -37.69 7.83 20.76
CA THR A 745 -38.73 8.75 21.22
C THR A 745 -38.81 9.91 20.25
N ALA A 746 -39.95 10.03 19.55
CA ALA A 746 -40.17 11.12 18.60
C ALA A 746 -40.13 12.50 19.29
N CYS A 747 -39.60 13.50 18.59
CA CYS A 747 -39.61 14.90 19.00
C CYS A 747 -40.08 15.79 17.84
N ASP A 748 -40.72 16.93 18.16
CA ASP A 748 -41.07 17.95 17.17
C ASP A 748 -40.07 19.11 17.29
N PRO A 749 -39.18 19.32 16.31
CA PRO A 749 -38.12 20.31 16.41
C PRO A 749 -38.66 21.74 16.55
N SER A 750 -39.83 22.05 15.96
CA SER A 750 -40.45 23.37 16.06
C SER A 750 -41.09 23.60 17.43
N ALA A 751 -41.74 22.57 17.98
CA ALA A 751 -42.34 22.65 19.31
C ALA A 751 -41.27 22.77 20.41
N VAL A 752 -40.18 22.00 20.31
CA VAL A 752 -39.04 22.07 21.24
C VAL A 752 -38.37 23.44 21.16
N ALA A 753 -38.11 23.96 19.96
CA ALA A 753 -37.54 25.30 19.79
C ALA A 753 -38.46 26.40 20.36
N ALA A 754 -39.78 26.29 20.22
CA ALA A 754 -40.73 27.25 20.77
C ALA A 754 -40.78 27.24 22.32
N GLN A 755 -40.50 26.09 22.93
CA GLN A 755 -40.53 25.92 24.38
C GLN A 755 -39.19 26.29 25.05
N PHE A 756 -38.07 25.87 24.48
CA PHE A 756 -36.74 25.97 25.10
C PHE A 756 -35.80 26.95 24.40
N GLY A 757 -36.11 27.37 23.18
CA GLY A 757 -35.26 28.22 22.33
C GLY A 757 -34.56 27.42 21.23
N ALA A 758 -34.24 28.07 20.10
CA ALA A 758 -33.60 27.42 18.95
C ALA A 758 -32.15 26.97 19.24
N ASP A 759 -31.44 27.68 20.12
CA ASP A 759 -30.05 27.40 20.50
C ASP A 759 -29.95 26.57 21.81
N SER A 760 -31.03 25.89 22.20
CA SER A 760 -31.09 25.11 23.46
C SER A 760 -30.52 23.70 23.30
N ASP A 761 -30.01 23.13 24.39
CA ASP A 761 -29.55 21.73 24.44
C ASP A 761 -30.69 20.76 24.10
N GLU A 762 -31.93 21.06 24.51
CA GLU A 762 -33.12 20.27 24.17
C GLU A 762 -33.39 20.26 22.67
N ARG A 763 -33.19 21.41 21.98
CA ARG A 763 -33.34 21.50 20.53
C ARG A 763 -32.20 20.78 19.81
N LEU A 764 -30.97 20.88 20.31
CA LEU A 764 -29.83 20.11 19.80
C LEU A 764 -30.03 18.61 19.95
N ASN A 765 -30.67 18.16 21.04
CA ASN A 765 -30.99 16.75 21.26
C ASN A 765 -32.07 16.21 20.32
N CYS A 766 -32.87 17.05 19.65
CA CYS A 766 -33.89 16.62 18.69
C CYS A 766 -33.28 16.51 17.28
N VAL A 767 -32.93 15.30 16.86
CA VAL A 767 -32.18 15.00 15.63
C VAL A 767 -33.03 14.23 14.61
N VAL A 768 -32.63 14.27 13.35
CA VAL A 768 -33.23 13.43 12.29
C VAL A 768 -33.00 11.95 12.64
N ASP A 769 -34.03 11.13 12.48
CA ASP A 769 -34.02 9.70 12.78
C ASP A 769 -33.01 8.97 11.86
N PRO A 770 -31.96 8.35 12.40
CA PRO A 770 -30.94 7.67 11.59
C PRO A 770 -31.47 6.55 10.70
N ARG A 771 -32.67 6.02 11.01
CA ARG A 771 -33.32 4.98 10.21
C ARG A 771 -33.93 5.52 8.91
N SER A 772 -34.06 6.83 8.79
CA SER A 772 -34.71 7.49 7.64
C SER A 772 -33.76 7.80 6.47
N TYR A 773 -32.43 7.65 6.67
CA TYR A 773 -31.42 7.98 5.67
C TYR A 773 -30.33 6.89 5.50
N VAL A 774 -30.67 5.63 5.76
CA VAL A 774 -29.73 4.50 5.57
C VAL A 774 -29.53 4.21 4.08
N VAL A 775 -28.26 4.10 3.65
CA VAL A 775 -27.86 3.79 2.28
C VAL A 775 -26.92 2.58 2.26
N ASP A 776 -27.08 1.71 1.26
CA ASP A 776 -26.19 0.56 1.08
C ASP A 776 -24.73 0.99 0.86
N GLY A 777 -23.79 0.28 1.48
CA GLY A 777 -22.36 0.57 1.37
C GLY A 777 -21.83 1.60 2.39
N ILE A 778 -22.73 2.24 3.17
CA ILE A 778 -22.39 3.19 4.23
C ILE A 778 -22.87 2.62 5.56
N GLN A 779 -21.99 2.55 6.56
CA GLN A 779 -22.32 2.03 7.89
C GLN A 779 -21.89 3.02 8.96
N ARG A 780 -22.86 3.52 9.72
CA ARG A 780 -22.63 4.31 10.94
C ARG A 780 -22.87 3.46 12.18
N ALA A 781 -22.23 3.86 13.28
CA ALA A 781 -22.41 3.24 14.58
C ALA A 781 -23.84 3.45 15.08
N PHE A 782 -24.49 2.35 15.44
CA PHE A 782 -25.80 2.38 16.06
C PHE A 782 -25.68 2.69 17.55
N GLY A 783 -26.63 3.45 18.09
CA GLY A 783 -26.70 3.67 19.54
C GLY A 783 -25.67 4.63 20.13
N VAL A 784 -24.99 5.39 19.29
CA VAL A 784 -24.11 6.48 19.70
C VAL A 784 -24.71 7.83 19.34
N THR A 785 -24.48 8.83 20.19
CA THR A 785 -25.09 10.17 20.04
C THR A 785 -24.37 11.05 19.03
N ASN A 786 -23.26 10.59 18.44
CA ASN A 786 -22.42 11.32 17.47
C ASN A 786 -22.58 10.81 16.02
N ALA A 787 -23.38 9.76 15.78
CA ALA A 787 -23.56 9.14 14.47
C ALA A 787 -22.25 8.75 13.75
N SER A 788 -21.23 8.31 14.51
CA SER A 788 -19.90 8.09 13.93
C SER A 788 -19.89 7.04 12.82
N LEU A 789 -19.18 7.30 11.73
CA LEU A 789 -18.98 6.40 10.60
C LEU A 789 -18.06 5.22 10.99
N ILE A 790 -18.44 4.03 10.55
CA ILE A 790 -17.70 2.78 10.78
C ILE A 790 -17.00 2.36 9.48
N THR A 791 -17.79 2.18 8.41
CA THR A 791 -17.33 1.64 7.13
C THR A 791 -17.97 2.38 5.97
N LEU A 792 -17.18 2.59 4.92
CA LEU A 792 -17.59 3.16 3.64
C LEU A 792 -17.11 2.27 2.49
N THR A 793 -17.98 1.89 1.55
CA THR A 793 -17.56 1.16 0.34
C THR A 793 -17.14 2.16 -0.73
N LEU A 794 -15.90 2.09 -1.18
CA LEU A 794 -15.33 2.96 -2.20
C LEU A 794 -15.17 2.22 -3.52
N GLY A 795 -15.68 2.80 -4.60
CA GLY A 795 -15.40 2.36 -5.96
C GLY A 795 -14.15 3.02 -6.54
N ALA A 796 -13.96 2.83 -7.85
CA ALA A 796 -13.20 3.74 -8.67
C ALA A 796 -14.18 4.56 -9.54
N ILE A 797 -13.81 5.80 -9.84
CA ILE A 797 -14.59 6.71 -10.67
C ILE A 797 -13.71 7.31 -11.77
N ASN A 798 -14.31 7.68 -12.91
CA ASN A 798 -13.66 8.58 -13.86
C ASN A 798 -13.83 10.01 -13.36
N ALA A 799 -12.76 10.58 -12.82
CA ALA A 799 -12.73 11.94 -12.31
C ALA A 799 -11.31 12.50 -12.42
N GLY A 800 -11.19 13.80 -12.31
CA GLY A 800 -9.90 14.47 -12.33
C GLY A 800 -9.38 14.76 -13.73
N GLN A 801 -8.89 15.98 -13.87
CA GLN A 801 -8.08 16.43 -14.98
C GLN A 801 -6.66 16.71 -14.50
N ILE A 802 -5.67 16.38 -15.32
CA ILE A 802 -4.27 16.71 -15.06
C ILE A 802 -3.70 17.45 -16.25
N GLU A 803 -3.23 18.66 -15.99
CA GLU A 803 -2.45 19.46 -16.92
C GLU A 803 -1.01 19.48 -16.42
N ALA A 804 -0.09 18.90 -17.19
CA ALA A 804 1.33 18.88 -16.86
C ALA A 804 2.17 19.35 -18.05
N ASP A 805 3.02 20.35 -17.83
CA ASP A 805 3.99 20.80 -18.83
C ASP A 805 5.35 21.15 -18.24
N GLY A 806 6.34 21.16 -19.13
CA GLY A 806 7.70 21.46 -18.75
C GLY A 806 8.64 21.48 -19.93
N VAL A 807 9.93 21.57 -19.60
CA VAL A 807 11.02 21.59 -20.56
C VAL A 807 12.12 20.61 -20.15
N ASP A 808 12.56 19.83 -21.12
CA ASP A 808 13.77 19.02 -21.04
C ASP A 808 14.88 19.70 -21.85
N VAL A 809 16.01 19.98 -21.22
CA VAL A 809 17.20 20.57 -21.83
C VAL A 809 18.34 19.56 -21.79
N LYS A 810 18.96 19.33 -22.94
CA LYS A 810 20.21 18.55 -23.03
C LYS A 810 21.29 19.38 -23.68
N LEU A 811 22.43 19.50 -23.01
CA LEU A 811 23.63 20.13 -23.53
C LEU A 811 24.74 19.10 -23.58
N GLY A 812 25.51 19.08 -24.66
CA GLY A 812 26.68 18.23 -24.81
C GLY A 812 27.82 18.99 -25.44
N TYR A 813 29.03 18.78 -24.95
CA TYR A 813 30.24 19.30 -25.58
C TYR A 813 31.32 18.23 -25.59
N ASN A 814 31.84 17.92 -26.78
CA ASN A 814 32.90 16.95 -26.99
C ASN A 814 34.13 17.64 -27.58
N TRP A 815 35.31 17.32 -27.08
CA TRP A 815 36.56 17.80 -27.67
C TRP A 815 37.69 16.79 -27.48
N ASP A 816 38.61 16.78 -28.43
CA ASP A 816 39.78 15.92 -28.43
C ASP A 816 41.06 16.76 -28.27
N ASN A 817 42.03 16.30 -27.49
CA ASN A 817 43.37 16.86 -27.40
C ASN A 817 44.42 15.77 -27.12
N ASP A 818 45.69 16.14 -26.94
CA ASP A 818 46.80 15.19 -26.70
C ASP A 818 46.63 14.32 -25.43
N TRP A 819 45.71 14.71 -24.52
CA TRP A 819 45.39 13.98 -23.30
C TRP A 819 44.23 12.99 -23.47
N GLY A 820 43.55 13.00 -24.62
CA GLY A 820 42.44 12.10 -24.92
C GLY A 820 41.16 12.84 -25.32
N ARG A 821 40.05 12.10 -25.34
CA ARG A 821 38.71 12.60 -25.65
C ARG A 821 37.98 12.99 -24.37
N PHE A 822 37.45 14.19 -24.35
CA PHE A 822 36.63 14.70 -23.26
C PHE A 822 35.20 14.91 -23.74
N ARG A 823 34.25 14.60 -22.85
CA ARG A 823 32.82 14.85 -23.05
C ARG A 823 32.25 15.44 -21.76
N VAL A 824 31.52 16.53 -21.88
CA VAL A 824 30.66 17.06 -20.82
C VAL A 824 29.24 17.04 -21.34
N GLY A 825 28.32 16.48 -20.56
CA GLY A 825 26.89 16.47 -20.82
C GLY A 825 26.11 17.02 -19.63
N LEU A 826 25.03 17.73 -19.91
CA LEU A 826 24.00 18.12 -18.96
C LEU A 826 22.66 17.58 -19.47
N ASP A 827 21.95 16.83 -18.64
CA ASP A 827 20.52 16.57 -18.78
C ASP A 827 19.80 17.35 -17.68
N TYR A 828 18.83 18.18 -18.00
CA TYR A 828 18.07 18.98 -17.04
C TYR A 828 16.60 19.00 -17.41
N THR A 829 15.74 18.80 -16.43
CA THR A 829 14.28 18.87 -16.58
C THR A 829 13.75 19.93 -15.62
N HIS A 830 12.90 20.80 -16.14
CA HIS A 830 12.08 21.71 -15.36
C HIS A 830 10.60 21.42 -15.61
N VAL A 831 9.87 21.04 -14.57
CA VAL A 831 8.40 20.91 -14.60
C VAL A 831 7.83 22.28 -14.23
N ASN A 832 7.10 22.89 -15.15
CA ASN A 832 6.52 24.20 -14.95
C ASN A 832 5.22 24.11 -14.14
N GLN A 833 4.38 23.09 -14.42
CA GLN A 833 3.17 22.82 -13.66
C GLN A 833 2.80 21.34 -13.70
N TYR A 834 2.09 20.91 -12.67
CA TYR A 834 1.35 19.65 -12.56
C TYR A 834 0.04 19.97 -11.84
N GLU A 835 -0.91 20.55 -12.55
CA GLU A 835 -2.19 20.99 -11.99
C GLU A 835 -3.20 19.85 -11.98
N ILE A 836 -3.86 19.64 -10.84
CA ILE A 836 -4.98 18.70 -10.71
C ILE A 836 -6.25 19.49 -10.44
N SER A 837 -7.30 19.20 -11.19
CA SER A 837 -8.62 19.78 -11.00
C SER A 837 -9.72 18.74 -11.20
N ASP A 838 -10.97 19.10 -10.90
CA ASP A 838 -12.15 18.25 -11.09
C ASP A 838 -12.09 16.87 -10.38
N VAL A 839 -11.38 16.81 -9.26
CA VAL A 839 -11.40 15.66 -8.34
C VAL A 839 -12.29 16.04 -7.14
N PRO A 840 -13.40 15.32 -6.89
CA PRO A 840 -14.22 15.56 -5.71
C PRO A 840 -13.40 15.45 -4.42
N GLY A 841 -13.60 16.36 -3.47
CA GLY A 841 -12.81 16.42 -2.24
C GLY A 841 -11.43 17.09 -2.40
N LEU A 842 -11.11 17.65 -3.57
CA LEU A 842 -9.91 18.47 -3.81
C LEU A 842 -10.26 19.96 -3.96
N GLU A 843 -11.47 20.41 -3.62
CA GLU A 843 -11.96 21.78 -3.84
C GLU A 843 -11.13 22.84 -3.10
N THR A 844 -10.43 22.44 -2.05
CA THR A 844 -9.52 23.24 -1.20
C THR A 844 -8.05 23.06 -1.58
N GLY A 845 -7.74 22.30 -2.64
CA GLY A 845 -6.38 21.98 -3.08
C GLY A 845 -5.71 20.86 -2.28
N LEU A 846 -4.50 20.49 -2.68
CA LEU A 846 -3.68 19.44 -2.07
C LEU A 846 -3.50 19.71 -0.57
N LEU A 847 -3.92 18.77 0.27
CA LEU A 847 -3.88 18.86 1.74
C LEU A 847 -4.55 20.13 2.29
N ASP A 848 -5.64 20.59 1.68
CA ASP A 848 -6.38 21.81 2.04
C ASP A 848 -5.54 23.11 2.01
N THR A 849 -4.41 23.11 1.28
CA THR A 849 -3.48 24.25 1.27
C THR A 849 -3.86 25.38 0.31
N GLY A 850 -4.92 25.20 -0.48
CA GLY A 850 -5.30 26.07 -1.59
C GLY A 850 -4.40 25.91 -2.83
N LYS A 851 -3.53 24.91 -2.87
CA LYS A 851 -2.63 24.63 -4.00
C LYS A 851 -3.12 23.45 -4.82
N PHE A 852 -3.23 23.65 -6.13
CA PHE A 852 -3.64 22.63 -7.09
C PHE A 852 -2.48 22.15 -7.96
N ASP A 853 -1.43 22.97 -8.06
CA ASP A 853 -0.19 22.65 -8.75
C ASP A 853 0.78 21.92 -7.82
N ALA A 854 1.06 20.66 -8.13
CA ALA A 854 1.98 19.82 -7.38
C ALA A 854 3.46 20.05 -7.75
N ALA A 855 3.76 20.74 -8.86
CA ALA A 855 5.13 21.00 -9.28
C ALA A 855 5.90 21.79 -8.23
N GLY A 856 7.07 21.28 -7.83
CA GLY A 856 7.90 21.91 -6.81
C GLY A 856 7.34 21.74 -5.40
N THR A 857 6.56 20.68 -5.15
CA THR A 857 5.97 20.37 -3.84
C THR A 857 6.08 18.89 -3.46
N THR A 858 5.76 18.56 -2.21
CA THR A 858 5.61 17.16 -1.75
C THR A 858 4.35 16.46 -2.27
N GLY A 859 3.43 17.18 -2.93
CA GLY A 859 2.09 16.68 -3.22
C GLY A 859 1.31 16.32 -1.94
N ASP A 860 0.34 15.43 -2.08
CA ASP A 860 -0.51 14.91 -1.00
C ASP A 860 -0.25 13.43 -0.69
N ASN A 861 0.71 12.80 -1.36
CA ASN A 861 1.05 11.36 -1.35
C ASN A 861 -0.03 10.40 -1.85
N ASN A 862 -1.28 10.82 -1.93
CA ASN A 862 -2.40 9.99 -2.36
C ASN A 862 -2.61 10.11 -3.87
N LEU A 863 -2.87 11.33 -4.35
CA LEU A 863 -3.08 11.63 -5.77
C LEU A 863 -1.75 11.94 -6.46
N VAL A 864 -0.84 12.63 -5.77
CA VAL A 864 0.48 13.04 -6.28
C VAL A 864 1.57 12.86 -5.25
N ARG A 865 2.64 12.19 -5.69
CA ARG A 865 3.89 12.01 -4.96
C ARG A 865 4.76 13.28 -5.05
N SER A 866 5.78 13.37 -4.21
CA SER A 866 6.74 14.49 -4.26
C SER A 866 7.30 14.70 -5.65
N LEU A 867 7.13 15.92 -6.16
CA LEU A 867 7.51 16.31 -7.52
C LEU A 867 8.44 17.52 -7.46
N PRO A 868 9.75 17.33 -7.18
CA PRO A 868 10.72 18.40 -7.37
C PRO A 868 10.64 18.89 -8.81
N ASP A 869 10.41 20.19 -8.98
CA ASP A 869 10.25 20.87 -10.26
C ASP A 869 11.56 20.96 -11.04
N ASN A 870 12.70 20.71 -10.41
CA ASN A 870 14.02 20.81 -11.02
C ASN A 870 14.84 19.55 -10.74
N LYS A 871 15.29 18.87 -11.79
CA LYS A 871 16.23 17.74 -11.70
C LYS A 871 17.31 17.88 -12.77
N GLY A 872 18.55 17.59 -12.40
CA GLY A 872 19.70 17.74 -13.28
C GLY A 872 20.71 16.61 -13.13
N ARG A 873 21.44 16.33 -14.22
CA ARG A 873 22.58 15.42 -14.22
C ARG A 873 23.69 15.99 -15.08
N VAL A 874 24.86 16.20 -14.49
CA VAL A 874 26.07 16.56 -15.23
C VAL A 874 26.97 15.34 -15.33
N THR A 875 27.32 14.94 -16.56
CA THR A 875 28.24 13.81 -16.82
C THR A 875 29.51 14.33 -17.46
N MET A 876 30.66 14.01 -16.85
CA MET A 876 31.97 14.35 -17.37
C MET A 876 32.73 13.06 -17.65
N THR A 877 33.15 12.85 -18.89
CA THR A 877 33.87 11.64 -19.30
C THR A 877 35.21 12.03 -19.93
N TRP A 878 36.25 11.32 -19.53
CA TRP A 878 37.56 11.34 -20.16
C TRP A 878 37.91 9.95 -20.66
N ASN A 879 38.35 9.85 -21.92
CA ASN A 879 38.80 8.60 -22.52
C ASN A 879 40.20 8.77 -23.10
N ARG A 880 41.08 7.81 -22.81
CA ARG A 880 42.41 7.72 -23.42
C ARG A 880 42.87 6.28 -23.50
N ASP A 881 43.18 5.83 -24.71
CA ASP A 881 43.64 4.46 -24.99
C ASP A 881 42.68 3.42 -24.38
N ARG A 882 43.13 2.69 -23.36
CA ARG A 882 42.36 1.64 -22.66
C ARG A 882 41.59 2.14 -21.44
N HIS A 883 41.67 3.43 -21.13
CA HIS A 883 41.19 4.02 -19.89
C HIS A 883 40.00 4.95 -20.12
N THR A 884 38.96 4.80 -19.32
CA THR A 884 37.83 5.72 -19.25
C THR A 884 37.56 6.12 -17.81
N VAL A 885 37.51 7.41 -17.53
CA VAL A 885 37.06 7.97 -16.24
C VAL A 885 35.76 8.71 -16.48
N THR A 886 34.76 8.50 -15.63
CA THR A 886 33.50 9.22 -15.65
C THR A 886 33.19 9.77 -14.26
N ALA A 887 32.81 11.04 -14.18
CA ALA A 887 32.26 11.68 -13.00
C ALA A 887 30.84 12.13 -13.30
N ILE A 888 29.89 11.86 -12.41
CA ILE A 888 28.48 12.21 -12.58
C ILE A 888 28.02 12.97 -11.35
N ASN A 889 27.52 14.20 -11.52
CA ASN A 889 26.75 14.88 -10.49
C ASN A 889 25.25 14.69 -10.76
N ARG A 890 24.48 14.34 -9.74
CA ARG A 890 23.02 14.33 -9.76
C ARG A 890 22.50 15.41 -8.83
N HIS A 891 21.67 16.29 -9.37
CA HIS A 891 21.08 17.40 -8.67
C HIS A 891 19.56 17.24 -8.60
N ILE A 892 19.01 17.48 -7.42
CA ILE A 892 17.57 17.59 -7.17
C ILE A 892 17.33 18.96 -6.53
N GLY A 893 16.46 19.77 -7.14
CA GLY A 893 16.12 21.09 -6.64
C GLY A 893 15.31 21.05 -5.34
N SER A 894 15.33 22.15 -4.59
CA SER A 894 14.49 22.31 -3.40
C SER A 894 13.00 22.38 -3.76
N TYR A 895 12.13 21.88 -2.90
CA TYR A 895 10.68 21.90 -3.11
C TYR A 895 9.93 22.17 -1.81
N GLN A 896 8.67 22.56 -1.91
CA GLN A 896 7.85 22.98 -0.78
C GLN A 896 7.28 21.78 -0.04
N ASN A 897 7.31 21.81 1.29
CA ASN A 897 6.67 20.81 2.14
C ASN A 897 5.22 21.23 2.41
N LEU A 898 4.24 20.56 1.78
CA LEU A 898 2.82 20.88 1.96
C LEU A 898 2.28 20.42 3.33
N PHE A 899 2.91 19.44 3.97
CA PHE A 899 2.52 18.96 5.30
C PHE A 899 2.93 19.91 6.44
N TYR A 900 3.78 20.92 6.17
CA TYR A 900 4.34 21.76 7.22
C TYR A 900 3.26 22.40 8.12
N ASP A 901 2.23 23.02 7.54
CA ASP A 901 1.26 23.78 8.34
C ASP A 901 0.37 22.86 9.19
N SER A 902 -0.10 21.73 8.63
CA SER A 902 -0.88 20.72 9.36
C SER A 902 -0.06 20.07 10.48
N THR A 903 1.19 19.73 10.19
CA THR A 903 2.09 19.13 11.18
C THR A 903 2.49 20.13 12.24
N PHE A 904 2.75 21.39 11.89
CA PHE A 904 3.09 22.42 12.88
C PHE A 904 1.97 22.65 13.90
N GLN A 905 0.71 22.60 13.47
CA GLN A 905 -0.44 22.76 14.37
C GLN A 905 -0.51 21.64 15.42
N THR A 906 -0.26 20.40 15.02
CA THR A 906 -0.41 19.20 15.85
C THR A 906 0.87 18.74 16.56
N ALA A 907 2.05 19.16 16.08
CA ALA A 907 3.35 18.72 16.57
C ALA A 907 3.70 19.21 17.99
N SER A 908 4.53 18.42 18.69
CA SER A 908 5.16 18.83 19.94
C SER A 908 6.17 19.97 19.74
N ASP A 909 6.59 20.66 20.81
CA ASP A 909 7.58 21.74 20.69
C ASP A 909 8.90 21.23 20.09
N PHE A 910 9.36 20.05 20.51
CA PHE A 910 10.53 19.41 19.95
C PHE A 910 10.38 19.18 18.44
N ARG A 911 9.29 18.51 18.01
CA ARG A 911 9.05 18.24 16.59
C ARG A 911 8.93 19.54 15.78
N ARG A 912 8.28 20.59 16.31
CA ARG A 912 8.22 21.91 15.67
C ARG A 912 9.59 22.55 15.42
N THR A 913 10.60 22.26 16.25
CA THR A 913 11.97 22.76 16.00
C THR A 913 12.66 22.09 14.82
N LEU A 914 12.18 20.91 14.40
CA LEU A 914 12.71 20.13 13.28
C LEU A 914 11.95 20.39 11.96
N LEU A 915 10.76 20.99 12.00
CA LEU A 915 9.93 21.19 10.80
C LEU A 915 10.50 22.26 9.87
N THR A 916 10.50 21.95 8.57
CA THR A 916 10.92 22.85 7.50
C THR A 916 9.79 23.10 6.50
N LYS A 917 9.64 24.35 6.03
CA LYS A 917 8.66 24.73 4.99
C LYS A 917 9.09 24.29 3.58
N LYS A 918 10.39 24.02 3.41
CA LYS A 918 10.99 23.56 2.17
C LYS A 918 11.95 22.44 2.50
N ILE A 919 11.96 21.44 1.63
CA ILE A 919 12.97 20.39 1.60
C ILE A 919 14.11 20.92 0.72
N ASP A 920 15.32 20.88 1.26
CA ASP A 920 16.50 21.46 0.62
C ASP A 920 16.90 20.69 -0.65
N SER A 921 17.67 21.37 -1.51
CA SER A 921 18.25 20.73 -2.70
C SER A 921 19.29 19.68 -2.31
N TYR A 922 19.46 18.67 -3.14
CA TYR A 922 20.39 17.57 -2.92
C TYR A 922 21.32 17.37 -4.11
N ASP A 923 22.61 17.16 -3.82
CA ASP A 923 23.66 16.93 -4.80
C ASP A 923 24.51 15.73 -4.43
N SER A 924 24.52 14.70 -5.27
CA SER A 924 25.41 13.53 -5.11
C SER A 924 26.39 13.42 -6.27
N TRP A 925 27.52 12.75 -6.01
CA TRP A 925 28.57 12.53 -7.00
C TRP A 925 28.90 11.05 -7.14
N ASP A 926 28.92 10.54 -8.36
CA ASP A 926 29.42 9.22 -8.68
C ASP A 926 30.73 9.30 -9.47
N PHE A 927 31.58 8.30 -9.28
CA PHE A 927 32.79 8.12 -10.05
C PHE A 927 32.87 6.70 -10.60
N GLN A 928 33.26 6.57 -11.86
CA GLN A 928 33.50 5.28 -12.50
C GLN A 928 34.83 5.32 -13.25
N TYR A 929 35.59 4.24 -13.10
CA TYR A 929 36.79 3.98 -13.87
C TYR A 929 36.63 2.65 -14.63
N ASN A 930 36.96 2.67 -15.92
CA ASN A 930 36.95 1.49 -16.77
C ASN A 930 38.35 1.27 -17.36
N TYR A 931 38.76 0.01 -17.42
CA TYR A 931 39.97 -0.42 -18.10
C TYR A 931 39.65 -1.61 -19.01
N SER A 932 39.99 -1.49 -20.29
CA SER A 932 39.82 -2.58 -21.28
C SER A 932 41.15 -3.26 -21.56
N HIS A 933 41.19 -4.58 -21.49
CA HIS A 933 42.37 -5.39 -21.74
C HIS A 933 42.10 -6.42 -22.83
N ASP A 934 42.89 -6.36 -23.90
CA ASP A 934 42.88 -7.37 -24.97
C ASP A 934 43.91 -8.44 -24.63
N TRP A 935 43.47 -9.70 -24.52
CA TRP A 935 44.35 -10.81 -24.18
C TRP A 935 45.14 -11.25 -25.41
N GLU A 936 46.44 -11.54 -25.25
CA GLU A 936 47.31 -11.93 -26.38
C GLU A 936 46.90 -13.26 -27.05
N ASN A 937 46.14 -14.09 -26.34
CA ASN A 937 45.55 -15.30 -26.88
C ASN A 937 44.23 -14.94 -27.57
N VAL A 938 44.16 -15.13 -28.89
CA VAL A 938 42.96 -14.88 -29.70
C VAL A 938 41.71 -15.63 -29.18
N ASN A 939 41.91 -16.74 -28.47
CA ASN A 939 40.81 -17.51 -27.85
C ASN A 939 40.29 -16.90 -26.53
N TRP A 940 40.85 -15.79 -26.06
CA TRP A 940 40.52 -15.14 -24.77
C TRP A 940 39.92 -13.75 -24.95
N GLY A 941 39.81 -13.23 -26.17
CA GLY A 941 39.09 -11.99 -26.49
C GLY A 941 39.51 -10.76 -25.65
N THR A 942 38.52 -9.99 -25.18
CA THR A 942 38.73 -8.75 -24.42
C THR A 942 38.00 -8.82 -23.07
N THR A 943 38.63 -8.29 -22.02
CA THR A 943 37.95 -8.05 -20.73
C THR A 943 37.89 -6.56 -20.41
N ARG A 944 36.69 -6.08 -20.07
CA ARG A 944 36.48 -4.75 -19.51
C ARG A 944 36.27 -4.84 -18.01
N PHE A 945 37.20 -4.28 -17.25
CA PHE A 945 37.11 -4.10 -15.81
C PHE A 945 36.50 -2.74 -15.50
N THR A 946 35.55 -2.70 -14.57
CA THR A 946 34.95 -1.45 -14.08
C THR A 946 35.03 -1.41 -12.56
N VAL A 947 35.41 -0.26 -12.01
CA VAL A 947 35.29 0.05 -10.59
C VAL A 947 34.57 1.38 -10.46
N GLY A 948 33.62 1.49 -9.56
CA GLY A 948 32.97 2.76 -9.30
C GLY A 948 32.48 2.94 -7.88
N LEU A 949 32.15 4.20 -7.59
CA LEU A 949 31.59 4.68 -6.35
C LEU A 949 30.32 5.47 -6.69
N LEU A 950 29.19 5.09 -6.09
CA LEU A 950 27.95 5.84 -6.13
C LEU A 950 27.85 6.65 -4.84
N ASP A 951 27.37 7.90 -4.95
CA ASP A 951 27.35 8.83 -3.82
C ASP A 951 28.69 8.87 -3.06
N ALA A 952 29.76 9.11 -3.80
CA ALA A 952 31.14 9.01 -3.35
C ALA A 952 31.47 9.93 -2.16
N PHE A 953 30.73 11.02 -1.97
CA PHE A 953 30.91 11.92 -0.83
C PHE A 953 29.95 11.66 0.33
N ASN A 954 29.08 10.64 0.22
CA ASN A 954 28.04 10.33 1.20
C ASN A 954 27.21 11.58 1.54
N ALA A 955 26.55 12.12 0.51
CA ALA A 955 25.83 13.38 0.63
C ALA A 955 24.78 13.33 1.75
N GLU A 956 24.68 14.42 2.50
CA GLU A 956 23.70 14.56 3.58
C GLU A 956 22.29 14.69 2.98
N LEU A 957 21.36 13.88 3.50
CA LEU A 957 19.98 13.89 3.03
C LEU A 957 19.23 15.10 3.60
N PRO A 958 18.43 15.81 2.79
CA PRO A 958 17.57 16.87 3.30
C PRO A 958 16.58 16.34 4.34
N LEU A 959 16.50 17.02 5.49
CA LEU A 959 15.57 16.67 6.56
C LEU A 959 14.11 16.86 6.10
N TYR A 960 13.31 15.82 6.30
CA TYR A 960 11.88 15.80 6.04
C TYR A 960 11.14 15.06 7.17
N GLU A 961 10.57 15.82 8.09
CA GLU A 961 9.97 15.32 9.33
C GLU A 961 8.52 14.81 9.14
N GLU A 962 8.31 13.94 8.16
CA GLU A 962 7.05 13.26 7.86
C GLU A 962 7.26 11.75 7.73
N GLY A 963 7.67 11.10 8.83
CA GLY A 963 7.83 9.65 8.92
C GLY A 963 8.99 9.21 9.80
N ALA A 964 9.18 7.89 9.90
CA ALA A 964 10.26 7.29 10.69
C ALA A 964 11.65 7.50 10.07
N LEU A 965 11.72 7.61 8.74
CA LEU A 965 12.97 7.77 7.98
C LEU A 965 13.56 9.19 8.05
N GLN A 966 12.74 10.20 8.32
CA GLN A 966 13.15 11.61 8.41
C GLN A 966 13.79 12.22 7.14
N TYR A 967 13.61 11.58 5.99
CA TYR A 967 13.90 12.12 4.66
C TYR A 967 12.80 11.68 3.68
N ASP A 968 12.69 12.35 2.53
CA ASP A 968 11.72 11.97 1.49
C ASP A 968 12.23 10.77 0.67
N ALA A 969 11.78 9.56 1.04
CA ALA A 969 12.16 8.31 0.38
C ALA A 969 11.55 8.13 -1.02
N GLN A 970 10.63 9.00 -1.46
CA GLN A 970 10.15 8.99 -2.85
C GLN A 970 11.12 9.72 -3.79
N VAL A 971 11.98 10.58 -3.23
CA VAL A 971 12.87 11.45 -4.00
C VAL A 971 14.35 11.08 -3.81
N PHE A 972 14.75 10.70 -2.60
CA PHE A 972 16.16 10.44 -2.25
C PHE A 972 16.42 8.97 -1.93
N ASP A 973 17.68 8.54 -2.05
CA ASP A 973 18.15 7.18 -1.76
C ASP A 973 18.94 7.16 -0.44
N GLY A 974 18.39 6.50 0.59
CA GLY A 974 18.94 6.43 1.94
C GLY A 974 20.17 5.54 2.16
N ARG A 975 20.69 4.88 1.12
CA ARG A 975 21.79 3.91 1.26
C ARG A 975 23.18 4.53 1.33
N GLY A 976 23.30 5.84 1.05
CA GLY A 976 24.58 6.55 1.04
C GLY A 976 25.61 6.00 0.05
N ARG A 977 26.89 6.08 0.45
CA ARG A 977 28.04 5.65 -0.37
C ARG A 977 28.02 4.15 -0.66
N ARG A 978 28.13 3.83 -1.96
CA ARG A 978 28.20 2.45 -2.47
C ARG A 978 29.38 2.27 -3.39
N TRP A 979 29.97 1.09 -3.39
CA TRP A 979 31.03 0.70 -4.33
C TRP A 979 30.54 -0.42 -5.23
N TYR A 980 31.08 -0.50 -6.44
CA TYR A 980 30.84 -1.64 -7.32
C TYR A 980 32.08 -2.00 -8.13
N VAL A 981 32.21 -3.29 -8.44
CA VAL A 981 33.26 -3.85 -9.30
C VAL A 981 32.61 -4.77 -10.31
N ARG A 982 32.95 -4.59 -11.59
CA ARG A 982 32.42 -5.39 -12.69
C ARG A 982 33.53 -5.93 -13.58
N ALA A 983 33.30 -7.10 -14.14
CA ALA A 983 34.08 -7.65 -15.23
C ALA A 983 33.14 -8.13 -16.32
N LEU A 984 33.32 -7.61 -17.54
CA LEU A 984 32.71 -8.15 -18.75
C LEU A 984 33.82 -8.78 -19.59
N TRP A 985 33.78 -10.09 -19.75
CA TRP A 985 34.63 -10.82 -20.68
C TRP A 985 33.84 -11.15 -21.94
N SER A 986 34.45 -10.90 -23.09
CA SER A 986 33.85 -11.10 -24.41
C SER A 986 34.82 -11.87 -25.30
N PHE A 987 34.34 -12.93 -25.95
CA PHE A 987 35.07 -13.76 -26.91
C PHE A 987 34.31 -13.87 -28.23
#